data_AF-A0AAV4BP15-F1
#
_entry.id   AF-A0AAV4BP15-F1
#
_cell.length_a   1.000
_cell.length_b   1.000
_cell.length_c   1.000
_cell.angle_alpha   90.00
_cell.angle_beta   90.00
_cell.angle_gamma   90.00
#
_symmetry.space_group_name_H-M   'P 1'
#
loop_
_entity.id
_entity.type
_entity.pdbx_description
1 polymer ?
#
loop_
_entity_poly.entity_id
_entity_poly.type
_entity_poly.pdbx_seq_one_letter_code
_entity_poly.pdbx_strand_id
1 'polypeptide(L)'
;MSFSDRECEIVTEEINNLVNKGIISECEHARGEVISTVFIRQKKDGTWRLILNLKRLNTEVTYRHFKMEILCSALKLVKKDAFMASIDLKDAYFSVSVHNTYKKFLRFKWRDKLFEFNALPNGLALAPRLFTKLLKPLFASLRKKGHISTFFIDDSLLIGHTELECVRNVCDTISVFSRTGFVVHPEKSMFEPSKVIQYLGVIINSDSMTLKLTEKRANSLVDTCSELLQGRQRTIRDVAVVVGKMVSSFPAIKYGPLYYRHLDRDKNVALNRNRGNFDALMTLSDRSRYELQWWVTNIFSAYNDITPPEPDAVVFTDASLSGWGCSVGNISSGGHWPQHAQSYHINVLEIRAVHETLKCFCHEFQNKHVRVMSDNTTAIACINHMGTNHSVENNEETWKLWTWCIDQKIWISAAHVPGKQNIVADRESRHRNLDSEWKLNCHDLTRALELLTLNPKWTYLRPREGPPSPPRLARNDSSTAFAEETGPAGLHGLRSRFEATGLNNDAIHLVMNSWRPNTAKSYNTYIKKWLDYIASNNIRDITIATFANFLSNLYILGNGYRTINLARSAVAAFLAPDGFVGFGTHPIITKLLRGVFHKRPALPKYTSTWNVDVVIKFLSEWPDLNVMSLKQLTLRLVMLLCLLSGQRGETIYKIRVNDISFHDNACFIVFSSLLKTSNPKRHLQPLELRSFTNERLCVVSHLQRYLAVTQGIRLGDQLLLTYIKPHRPIARGTLSRWIKMLLKMAGVNTEVYSAHSTRVASTSAAMVRNVPLDVILRSAGWSKKSTFEKFYFRNIPSCEPNFTDNVSGVCFANAILSKGT
;
A
#
# COMPACT_ATOMS: atom_id res chain seq x y z
N MET A 1 35.66 -11.63 -8.63
CA MET A 1 35.35 -12.10 -10.01
C MET A 1 36.69 -12.15 -10.72
N SER A 2 37.04 -13.27 -11.33
CA SER A 2 38.17 -13.30 -12.27
C SER A 2 37.65 -12.84 -13.62
N PHE A 3 38.28 -11.83 -14.21
CA PHE A 3 38.06 -11.45 -15.59
C PHE A 3 38.88 -12.38 -16.49
N SER A 4 38.35 -12.73 -17.65
CA SER A 4 39.16 -13.32 -18.74
C SER A 4 40.15 -12.28 -19.28
N ASP A 5 41.17 -12.73 -20.01
CA ASP A 5 42.21 -11.82 -20.55
C ASP A 5 41.60 -10.72 -21.43
N ARG A 6 40.63 -11.08 -22.28
CA ARG A 6 39.87 -10.13 -23.10
C ARG A 6 39.09 -9.12 -22.26
N GLU A 7 38.46 -9.57 -21.17
CA GLU A 7 37.74 -8.66 -20.27
C GLU A 7 38.71 -7.74 -19.50
N CYS A 8 39.91 -8.22 -19.17
CA CYS A 8 40.96 -7.40 -18.58
C CYS A 8 41.42 -6.27 -19.51
N GLU A 9 41.56 -6.55 -20.81
CA GLU A 9 41.86 -5.52 -21.83
C GLU A 9 40.75 -4.48 -21.90
N ILE A 10 39.49 -4.92 -22.01
CA ILE A 10 38.31 -4.04 -22.05
C ILE A 10 38.23 -3.16 -20.81
N VAL A 11 38.44 -3.71 -19.61
CA VAL A 11 38.42 -2.92 -18.37
C VAL A 11 39.53 -1.86 -18.39
N THR A 12 40.73 -2.24 -18.84
CA THR A 12 41.87 -1.31 -18.90
C THR A 12 41.61 -0.17 -19.89
N GLU A 13 41.05 -0.48 -21.07
CA GLU A 13 40.64 0.51 -22.07
C GLU A 13 39.58 1.48 -21.50
N GLU A 14 38.54 0.95 -20.85
CA GLU A 14 37.49 1.77 -20.24
C GLU A 14 38.02 2.65 -19.10
N ILE A 15 38.96 2.16 -18.28
CA ILE A 15 39.62 2.97 -17.25
C ILE A 15 40.39 4.12 -17.90
N ASN A 16 41.18 3.85 -18.94
CA ASN A 16 41.91 4.89 -19.67
C ASN A 16 40.97 5.94 -20.26
N ASN A 17 39.84 5.49 -20.84
CA ASN A 17 38.80 6.39 -21.36
C ASN A 17 38.19 7.27 -20.26
N LEU A 18 37.92 6.71 -19.09
CA LEU A 18 37.37 7.47 -17.95
C LEU A 18 38.39 8.43 -17.33
N VAL A 19 39.68 8.07 -17.29
CA VAL A 19 40.78 8.94 -16.86
C VAL A 19 40.95 10.11 -17.83
N ASN A 20 40.99 9.84 -19.14
CA ASN A 20 41.10 10.89 -20.16
C ASN A 20 39.93 11.88 -20.13
N LYS A 21 38.73 11.42 -19.75
CA LYS A 21 37.56 12.28 -19.53
C LYS A 21 37.55 13.00 -18.18
N GLY A 22 38.51 12.73 -17.30
CA GLY A 22 38.56 13.27 -15.93
C GLY A 22 37.49 12.73 -14.98
N ILE A 23 36.76 11.68 -15.38
CA ILE A 23 35.67 11.07 -14.58
C ILE A 23 36.24 10.30 -13.39
N ILE A 24 37.42 9.71 -13.57
CA ILE A 24 38.20 9.07 -12.51
C ILE A 24 39.64 9.60 -12.54
N SER A 25 40.34 9.46 -11.42
CA SER A 25 41.77 9.76 -11.32
C SER A 25 42.47 8.73 -10.43
N GLU A 26 43.77 8.52 -10.67
CA GLU A 26 44.62 7.75 -9.75
C GLU A 26 44.72 8.48 -8.41
N CYS A 27 44.75 7.74 -7.31
CA CYS A 27 44.75 8.30 -5.96
C CYS A 27 45.51 7.40 -4.98
N GLU A 28 45.84 7.96 -3.82
CA GLU A 28 46.44 7.22 -2.71
C GLU A 28 45.39 6.80 -1.67
N HIS A 29 45.76 5.79 -0.87
CA HIS A 29 44.95 5.31 0.24
C HIS A 29 44.65 6.44 1.24
N ALA A 30 43.42 6.49 1.76
CA ALA A 30 43.00 7.49 2.73
C ALA A 30 42.20 6.88 3.88
N ARG A 31 42.24 7.53 5.06
CA ARG A 31 41.53 7.04 6.24
C ARG A 31 40.01 7.03 6.04
N GLY A 32 39.42 5.86 6.28
CA GLY A 32 37.97 5.63 6.18
C GLY A 32 37.46 5.58 4.75
N GLU A 33 38.30 5.20 3.79
CA GLU A 33 37.90 4.96 2.41
C GLU A 33 37.07 3.68 2.24
N VAL A 34 36.40 3.56 1.10
CA VAL A 34 35.70 2.34 0.69
C VAL A 34 36.20 1.94 -0.70
N ILE A 35 36.79 0.75 -0.77
CA ILE A 35 37.27 0.14 -2.02
C ILE A 35 36.20 -0.84 -2.50
N SER A 36 35.55 -0.50 -3.60
CA SER A 36 34.53 -1.32 -4.26
C SER A 36 35.14 -2.12 -5.42
N THR A 37 34.52 -3.24 -5.78
CA THR A 37 34.90 -3.98 -6.98
C THR A 37 34.31 -3.31 -8.23
N VAL A 38 34.87 -3.59 -9.40
CA VAL A 38 34.27 -3.21 -10.69
C VAL A 38 33.78 -4.44 -11.43
N PHE A 39 32.84 -4.24 -12.37
CA PHE A 39 32.43 -5.23 -13.36
C PHE A 39 32.05 -4.51 -14.65
N ILE A 40 32.05 -5.24 -15.76
CA ILE A 40 31.71 -4.69 -17.08
C ILE A 40 30.35 -5.18 -17.54
N ARG A 41 29.68 -4.35 -18.35
CA ARG A 41 28.44 -4.71 -19.04
C ARG A 41 28.49 -4.23 -20.47
N GLN A 42 28.19 -5.12 -21.42
CA GLN A 42 28.09 -4.75 -22.81
C GLN A 42 26.85 -3.86 -23.05
N LYS A 43 27.04 -2.78 -23.79
CA LYS A 43 25.98 -1.91 -24.30
C LYS A 43 25.39 -2.54 -25.57
N LYS A 44 24.25 -1.98 -25.99
CA LYS A 44 23.54 -2.42 -27.21
C LYS A 44 24.29 -2.09 -28.50
N ASP A 45 25.18 -1.11 -28.47
CA ASP A 45 26.04 -0.69 -29.59
C ASP A 45 27.33 -1.54 -29.68
N GLY A 46 27.45 -2.59 -28.86
CA GLY A 46 28.63 -3.46 -28.80
C GLY A 46 29.75 -2.96 -27.88
N THR A 47 29.75 -1.68 -27.50
CA THR A 47 30.75 -1.09 -26.58
C THR A 47 30.51 -1.55 -25.13
N TRP A 48 31.47 -1.33 -24.24
CA TRP A 48 31.38 -1.77 -22.85
C TRP A 48 31.12 -0.61 -21.88
N ARG A 49 30.62 -0.92 -20.68
CA ARG A 49 30.52 0.02 -19.55
C ARG A 49 31.21 -0.59 -18.35
N LEU A 50 32.19 0.13 -17.81
CA LEU A 50 32.71 -0.13 -16.47
C LEU A 50 31.69 0.33 -15.42
N ILE A 51 31.33 -0.56 -14.49
CA ILE A 51 30.38 -0.29 -13.41
C ILE A 51 31.07 -0.53 -12.07
N LEU A 52 30.99 0.48 -11.19
CA LEU A 52 31.42 0.36 -9.81
C LEU A 52 30.37 -0.41 -9.00
N ASN A 53 30.77 -1.49 -8.35
CA ASN A 53 29.87 -2.30 -7.53
C ASN A 53 29.58 -1.64 -6.19
N LEU A 54 28.59 -0.77 -6.19
CA LEU A 54 28.18 0.02 -5.02
C LEU A 54 27.14 -0.68 -4.14
N LYS A 55 26.89 -1.99 -4.32
CA LYS A 55 25.85 -2.72 -3.57
C LYS A 55 26.03 -2.59 -2.05
N ARG A 56 27.27 -2.70 -1.57
CA ARG A 56 27.60 -2.54 -0.14
C ARG A 56 27.52 -1.08 0.29
N LEU A 57 28.13 -0.14 -0.46
CA LEU A 57 28.08 1.27 -0.08
C LEU A 57 26.64 1.79 -0.01
N ASN A 58 25.79 1.37 -0.93
CA ASN A 58 24.40 1.79 -0.99
C ASN A 58 23.56 1.38 0.24
N THR A 59 23.99 0.43 1.08
CA THR A 59 23.29 0.12 2.34
C THR A 59 23.50 1.19 3.40
N GLU A 60 24.63 1.88 3.34
CA GLU A 60 25.01 2.97 4.27
C GLU A 60 24.50 4.33 3.80
N VAL A 61 24.07 4.41 2.54
CA VAL A 61 23.56 5.64 1.94
C VAL A 61 22.13 5.89 2.41
N THR A 62 21.92 6.99 3.14
CA THR A 62 20.59 7.37 3.64
C THR A 62 19.62 7.64 2.48
N TYR A 63 18.58 6.80 2.35
CA TYR A 63 17.51 7.02 1.39
C TYR A 63 16.70 8.27 1.74
N ARG A 64 16.54 9.16 0.75
CA ARG A 64 15.66 10.33 0.84
C ARG A 64 14.60 10.24 -0.24
N HIS A 65 13.34 10.19 0.17
CA HIS A 65 12.22 10.14 -0.77
C HIS A 65 12.23 11.34 -1.73
N PHE A 66 12.03 11.07 -3.02
CA PHE A 66 11.87 12.06 -4.07
C PHE A 66 10.95 11.51 -5.15
N LYS A 67 10.33 12.41 -5.92
CA LYS A 67 9.47 12.06 -7.05
C LYS A 67 10.17 12.42 -8.35
N MET A 68 10.32 11.42 -9.22
CA MET A 68 10.69 11.59 -10.62
C MET A 68 9.42 11.85 -11.43
N GLU A 69 9.55 12.61 -12.52
CA GLU A 69 8.53 12.55 -13.56
C GLU A 69 8.53 11.14 -14.13
N ILE A 70 7.39 10.65 -14.61
CA ILE A 70 7.24 9.31 -15.19
C ILE A 70 6.46 9.43 -16.48
N LEU A 71 6.46 8.40 -17.31
CA LEU A 71 5.72 8.37 -18.58
C LEU A 71 4.28 8.89 -18.41
N CYS A 72 3.52 8.41 -17.41
CA CYS A 72 2.16 8.89 -17.15
C CYS A 72 2.04 10.40 -16.86
N SER A 73 3.09 11.04 -16.34
CA SER A 73 3.10 12.50 -16.13
C SER A 73 3.41 13.25 -17.43
N ALA A 74 4.29 12.69 -18.28
CA ALA A 74 4.57 13.20 -19.61
C ALA A 74 3.34 13.14 -20.53
N LEU A 75 2.63 12.00 -20.52
CA LEU A 75 1.45 11.78 -21.35
C LEU A 75 0.31 12.78 -21.08
N LYS A 76 0.19 13.29 -19.85
CA LYS A 76 -0.80 14.32 -19.49
C LYS A 76 -0.52 15.68 -20.13
N LEU A 77 0.71 15.93 -20.55
CA LEU A 77 1.13 17.17 -21.21
C LEU A 77 0.86 17.12 -22.72
N VAL A 78 0.82 15.92 -23.30
CA VAL A 78 0.59 15.73 -24.75
C VAL A 78 -0.87 16.05 -25.07
N LYS A 79 -1.06 16.97 -26.01
CA LYS A 79 -2.37 17.32 -26.57
C LYS A 79 -2.47 16.83 -28.00
N LYS A 80 -3.70 16.73 -28.50
CA LYS A 80 -3.96 16.38 -29.89
C LYS A 80 -3.21 17.37 -30.81
N ASP A 81 -2.62 16.85 -31.88
CA ASP A 81 -1.87 17.60 -32.90
C ASP A 81 -0.58 18.30 -32.41
N ALA A 82 -0.18 18.11 -31.15
CA ALA A 82 1.01 18.76 -30.61
C ALA A 82 2.29 18.21 -31.29
N PHE A 83 3.26 19.10 -31.53
CA PHE A 83 4.58 18.74 -31.99
C PHE A 83 5.47 18.42 -30.79
N MET A 84 6.31 17.39 -30.93
CA MET A 84 7.16 16.89 -29.87
C MET A 84 8.59 16.72 -30.37
N ALA A 85 9.55 16.98 -29.48
CA ALA A 85 10.97 16.74 -29.69
C ALA A 85 11.55 16.08 -28.43
N SER A 86 12.69 15.40 -28.58
CA SER A 86 13.39 14.78 -27.44
C SER A 86 14.85 15.17 -27.42
N ILE A 87 15.37 15.36 -26.21
CA ILE A 87 16.79 15.65 -25.98
C ILE A 87 17.33 14.63 -24.99
N ASP A 88 18.39 13.93 -25.39
CA ASP A 88 19.16 12.99 -24.57
C ASP A 88 20.46 13.69 -24.10
N LEU A 89 20.83 13.50 -22.83
CA LEU A 89 22.06 14.04 -22.26
C LEU A 89 23.20 13.02 -22.31
N LYS A 90 24.34 13.40 -22.89
CA LYS A 90 25.54 12.58 -22.93
C LYS A 90 26.16 12.50 -21.54
N ASP A 91 26.52 11.29 -21.11
CA ASP A 91 27.26 11.06 -19.86
C ASP A 91 26.62 11.74 -18.63
N ALA A 92 25.27 11.71 -18.56
CA ALA A 92 24.45 12.46 -17.61
C ALA A 92 24.98 12.49 -16.16
N TYR A 93 25.14 11.33 -15.50
CA TYR A 93 25.67 11.31 -14.13
C TYR A 93 27.13 11.78 -14.03
N PHE A 94 27.94 11.51 -15.04
CA PHE A 94 29.34 11.96 -15.07
C PHE A 94 29.47 13.47 -15.27
N SER A 95 28.39 14.16 -15.67
CA SER A 95 28.34 15.62 -15.72
C SER A 95 28.27 16.26 -14.32
N VAL A 96 28.08 15.46 -13.26
CA VAL A 96 27.94 15.96 -11.88
C VAL A 96 29.14 15.54 -11.05
N SER A 97 29.96 16.53 -10.65
CA SER A 97 31.15 16.30 -9.83
C SER A 97 30.81 15.80 -8.42
N VAL A 98 31.67 14.94 -7.90
CA VAL A 98 31.67 14.47 -6.51
C VAL A 98 32.57 15.39 -5.68
N HIS A 99 32.01 15.94 -4.60
CA HIS A 99 32.78 16.76 -3.67
C HIS A 99 33.96 15.97 -3.05
N ASN A 100 35.13 16.60 -2.93
CA ASN A 100 36.39 15.95 -2.54
C ASN A 100 36.29 15.07 -1.28
N THR A 101 35.50 15.48 -0.29
CA THR A 101 35.29 14.72 0.96
C THR A 101 34.64 13.35 0.77
N TYR A 102 33.88 13.16 -0.32
CA TYR A 102 33.13 11.92 -0.59
C TYR A 102 33.80 11.02 -1.63
N LYS A 103 34.80 11.50 -2.37
CA LYS A 103 35.52 10.70 -3.39
C LYS A 103 36.14 9.44 -2.81
N LYS A 104 36.63 9.50 -1.56
CA LYS A 104 37.18 8.35 -0.82
C LYS A 104 36.21 7.18 -0.62
N PHE A 105 34.91 7.39 -0.76
CA PHE A 105 33.92 6.30 -0.68
C PHE A 105 33.65 5.64 -2.04
N LEU A 106 34.15 6.21 -3.13
CA LEU A 106 33.91 5.80 -4.50
C LEU A 106 35.21 5.36 -5.17
N ARG A 107 35.98 4.50 -4.49
CA ARG A 107 37.28 4.01 -4.95
C ARG A 107 37.20 2.58 -5.43
N PHE A 108 38.10 2.20 -6.33
CA PHE A 108 38.31 0.81 -6.74
C PHE A 108 39.78 0.58 -7.09
N LYS A 109 40.22 -0.67 -6.96
CA LYS A 109 41.56 -1.10 -7.37
C LYS A 109 41.49 -1.79 -8.72
N TRP A 110 42.43 -1.47 -9.61
CA TRP A 110 42.64 -2.21 -10.85
C TRP A 110 44.13 -2.47 -11.05
N ARG A 111 44.52 -3.74 -11.14
CA ARG A 111 45.93 -4.18 -11.06
C ARG A 111 46.58 -3.57 -9.81
N ASP A 112 47.72 -2.89 -9.94
CA ASP A 112 48.46 -2.28 -8.82
C ASP A 112 48.08 -0.83 -8.53
N LYS A 113 47.08 -0.29 -9.24
CA LYS A 113 46.68 1.12 -9.13
C LYS A 113 45.33 1.28 -8.42
N LEU A 114 45.21 2.35 -7.65
CA LEU A 114 43.98 2.76 -6.96
C LEU A 114 43.37 3.97 -7.67
N PHE A 115 42.08 3.87 -8.00
CA PHE A 115 41.34 4.93 -8.69
C PHE A 115 40.18 5.42 -7.84
N GLU A 116 39.84 6.70 -7.97
CA GLU A 116 38.66 7.32 -7.38
C GLU A 116 37.77 8.01 -8.42
N PHE A 117 36.45 8.00 -8.20
CA PHE A 117 35.51 8.73 -9.04
C PHE A 117 35.44 10.21 -8.67
N ASN A 118 35.66 11.06 -9.67
CA ASN A 118 35.52 12.51 -9.61
C ASN A 118 34.10 13.00 -9.93
N ALA A 119 33.29 12.15 -10.58
CA ALA A 119 31.90 12.43 -10.91
C ALA A 119 30.97 11.29 -10.48
N LEU A 120 29.64 11.51 -10.46
CA LEU A 120 28.70 10.52 -9.92
C LEU A 120 28.78 9.20 -10.71
N PRO A 121 29.15 8.08 -10.06
CA PRO A 121 29.20 6.79 -10.73
C PRO A 121 27.78 6.24 -10.96
N ASN A 122 27.62 5.52 -12.07
CA ASN A 122 26.45 4.68 -12.29
C ASN A 122 26.30 3.66 -11.16
N GLY A 123 25.07 3.47 -10.67
CA GLY A 123 24.76 2.52 -9.60
C GLY A 123 24.76 3.12 -8.19
N LEU A 124 25.15 4.39 -8.01
CA LEU A 124 25.03 5.06 -6.71
C LEU A 124 23.55 5.37 -6.41
N ALA A 125 23.05 4.92 -5.25
CA ALA A 125 21.64 5.05 -4.88
C ALA A 125 21.13 6.50 -4.79
N LEU A 126 22.03 7.47 -4.52
CA LEU A 126 21.70 8.89 -4.47
C LEU A 126 21.67 9.58 -5.85
N ALA A 127 22.33 9.02 -6.86
CA ALA A 127 22.53 9.70 -8.15
C ALA A 127 21.21 10.11 -8.83
N PRO A 128 20.18 9.24 -8.93
CA PRO A 128 18.90 9.62 -9.54
C PRO A 128 18.23 10.82 -8.84
N ARG A 129 18.33 10.88 -7.50
CA ARG A 129 17.76 11.98 -6.71
C ARG A 129 18.49 13.29 -6.98
N LEU A 130 19.82 13.26 -6.92
CA LEU A 130 20.65 14.45 -7.13
C LEU A 130 20.43 15.00 -8.54
N PHE A 131 20.51 14.13 -9.55
CA PHE A 131 20.32 14.51 -10.94
C PHE A 131 18.92 15.11 -11.19
N THR A 132 17.88 14.46 -10.67
CA THR A 132 16.50 14.99 -10.75
C THR A 132 16.39 16.37 -10.09
N LYS A 133 17.06 16.60 -8.95
CA LYS A 133 17.02 17.88 -8.24
C LYS A 133 17.80 18.97 -8.96
N LEU A 134 18.86 18.64 -9.69
CA LEU A 134 19.64 19.55 -10.52
C LEU A 134 18.85 20.01 -11.75
N LEU A 135 18.15 19.10 -12.43
CA LEU A 135 17.39 19.44 -13.64
C LEU A 135 16.08 20.20 -13.35
N LYS A 136 15.45 19.99 -12.19
CA LYS A 136 14.19 20.68 -11.81
C LYS A 136 14.19 22.21 -11.98
N PRO A 137 15.18 22.97 -11.48
CA PRO A 137 15.23 24.42 -11.69
C PRO A 137 15.41 24.81 -13.17
N LEU A 138 16.13 24.02 -13.96
CA LEU A 138 16.31 24.28 -15.40
C LEU A 138 14.97 24.20 -16.13
N PHE A 139 14.24 23.11 -15.93
CA PHE A 139 12.90 22.96 -16.49
C PHE A 139 11.87 23.94 -15.90
N ALA A 140 12.08 24.41 -14.65
CA ALA A 140 11.26 25.48 -14.10
C ALA A 140 11.49 26.82 -14.82
N SER A 141 12.74 27.10 -15.22
CA SER A 141 13.05 28.30 -16.02
C SER A 141 12.46 28.23 -17.43
N LEU A 142 12.47 27.05 -18.06
CA LEU A 142 11.83 26.83 -19.36
C LEU A 142 10.32 27.02 -19.27
N ARG A 143 9.67 26.46 -18.24
CA ARG A 143 8.22 26.67 -18.00
C ARG A 143 7.87 28.14 -17.75
N LYS A 144 8.73 28.91 -17.09
CA LYS A 144 8.53 30.37 -16.93
C LYS A 144 8.55 31.13 -18.27
N LYS A 145 9.21 30.59 -19.30
CA LYS A 145 9.18 31.12 -20.67
C LYS A 145 7.96 30.66 -21.48
N GLY A 146 7.07 29.85 -20.89
CA GLY A 146 5.89 29.29 -21.57
C GLY A 146 6.10 27.90 -22.18
N HIS A 147 7.29 27.30 -22.06
CA HIS A 147 7.58 25.99 -22.66
C HIS A 147 6.94 24.83 -21.90
N ILE A 148 6.31 23.92 -22.64
CA ILE A 148 5.78 22.66 -22.11
C ILE A 148 6.86 21.58 -22.24
N SER A 149 7.49 21.25 -21.12
CA SER A 149 8.63 20.32 -21.12
C SER A 149 8.66 19.46 -19.85
N THR A 150 9.07 18.20 -20.00
CA THR A 150 9.29 17.24 -18.92
C THR A 150 10.55 16.42 -19.16
N PHE A 151 11.03 15.71 -18.15
CA PHE A 151 12.26 14.92 -18.26
C PHE A 151 12.26 13.72 -17.31
N PHE A 152 12.94 12.66 -17.73
CA PHE A 152 13.20 11.48 -16.93
C PHE A 152 14.71 11.22 -16.94
N ILE A 153 15.39 11.63 -15.87
CA ILE A 153 16.86 11.57 -15.79
C ILE A 153 17.46 12.30 -17.02
N ASP A 154 18.01 11.57 -17.98
CA ASP A 154 18.66 12.01 -19.21
C ASP A 154 17.71 12.27 -20.38
N ASP A 155 16.52 11.64 -20.36
CA ASP A 155 15.52 11.73 -21.43
C ASP A 155 14.57 12.93 -21.24
N SER A 156 14.73 13.98 -22.04
CA SER A 156 13.84 15.14 -22.07
C SER A 156 12.77 15.01 -23.15
N LEU A 157 11.52 15.37 -22.84
CA LEU A 157 10.42 15.50 -23.80
C LEU A 157 9.97 16.96 -23.84
N LEU A 158 10.04 17.55 -25.03
CA LEU A 158 9.69 18.93 -25.31
C LEU A 158 8.45 18.94 -26.20
N ILE A 159 7.51 19.84 -25.91
CA ILE A 159 6.20 19.88 -26.56
C ILE A 159 5.91 21.33 -26.97
N GLY A 160 5.31 21.51 -28.14
CA GLY A 160 4.71 22.76 -28.61
C GLY A 160 3.37 22.49 -29.29
N HIS A 161 2.43 23.45 -29.21
CA HIS A 161 1.15 23.32 -29.92
C HIS A 161 1.32 23.52 -31.43
N THR A 162 2.34 24.30 -31.81
CA THR A 162 2.79 24.45 -33.20
C THR A 162 4.22 23.93 -33.36
N GLU A 163 4.61 23.64 -34.58
CA GLU A 163 5.98 23.24 -34.92
C GLU A 163 6.99 24.31 -34.45
N LEU A 164 6.70 25.58 -34.73
CA LEU A 164 7.55 26.72 -34.35
C LEU A 164 7.71 26.86 -32.83
N GLU A 165 6.66 26.64 -32.05
CA GLU A 165 6.74 26.61 -30.58
C GLU A 165 7.66 25.49 -30.10
N CYS A 166 7.56 24.31 -30.70
CA CYS A 166 8.41 23.18 -30.36
C CYS A 166 9.88 23.45 -30.72
N VAL A 167 10.16 24.04 -31.89
CA VAL A 167 11.52 24.49 -32.26
C VAL A 167 12.07 25.48 -31.25
N ARG A 168 11.29 26.49 -30.85
CA ARG A 168 11.71 27.47 -29.82
C ARG A 168 12.03 26.78 -28.49
N ASN A 169 11.22 25.81 -28.08
CA ASN A 169 11.44 25.01 -26.89
C ASN A 169 12.75 24.21 -26.98
N VAL A 170 13.03 23.57 -28.12
CA VAL A 170 14.31 22.87 -28.40
C VAL A 170 15.49 23.83 -28.28
N CYS A 171 15.47 24.96 -28.98
CA CYS A 171 16.56 25.95 -28.97
C CYS A 171 16.84 26.49 -27.56
N ASP A 172 15.78 26.88 -26.83
CA ASP A 172 15.92 27.37 -25.45
C ASP A 172 16.43 26.28 -24.50
N THR A 173 15.98 25.04 -24.66
CA THR A 173 16.43 23.91 -23.84
C THR A 173 17.90 23.61 -24.07
N ILE A 174 18.35 23.53 -25.33
CA ILE A 174 19.77 23.37 -25.68
C ILE A 174 20.57 24.51 -25.08
N SER A 175 20.11 25.76 -25.22
CA SER A 175 20.82 26.91 -24.68
C SER A 175 20.97 26.86 -23.16
N VAL A 176 19.93 26.45 -22.43
CA VAL A 176 19.99 26.27 -20.97
C VAL A 176 20.95 25.14 -20.59
N PHE A 177 20.92 24.00 -21.27
CA PHE A 177 21.84 22.90 -21.01
C PHE A 177 23.30 23.28 -21.27
N SER A 178 23.60 23.89 -22.43
CA SER A 178 24.96 24.33 -22.75
C SER A 178 25.51 25.35 -21.74
N ARG A 179 24.70 26.34 -21.32
CA ARG A 179 25.11 27.34 -20.31
C ARG A 179 25.36 26.75 -18.92
N THR A 180 24.77 25.60 -18.63
CA THR A 180 24.88 24.93 -17.32
C THR A 180 25.86 23.76 -17.33
N GLY A 181 26.59 23.57 -18.44
CA GLY A 181 27.64 22.55 -18.57
C GLY A 181 27.12 21.16 -18.94
N PHE A 182 25.82 21.00 -19.24
CA PHE A 182 25.29 19.74 -19.75
C PHE A 182 25.56 19.61 -21.25
N VAL A 183 25.95 18.40 -21.66
CA VAL A 183 26.24 18.07 -23.05
C VAL A 183 25.07 17.27 -23.64
N VAL A 184 24.46 17.81 -24.68
CA VAL A 184 23.43 17.10 -25.45
C VAL A 184 24.07 15.99 -26.28
N HIS A 185 23.38 14.86 -26.44
CA HIS A 185 23.79 13.74 -27.29
C HIS A 185 23.05 13.81 -28.63
N PRO A 186 23.65 14.36 -29.71
CA PRO A 186 22.92 14.63 -30.94
C PRO A 186 22.35 13.36 -31.60
N GLU A 187 23.12 12.29 -31.64
CA GLU A 187 22.72 11.00 -32.26
C GLU A 187 21.55 10.29 -31.54
N LYS A 188 21.25 10.65 -30.29
CA LYS A 188 20.15 10.07 -29.50
C LYS A 188 19.00 11.04 -29.28
N SER A 189 19.17 12.29 -29.69
CA SER A 189 18.17 13.34 -29.58
C SER A 189 17.38 13.41 -30.89
N MET A 190 16.12 13.82 -30.80
CA MET A 190 15.27 14.10 -31.94
C MET A 190 14.89 15.58 -31.89
N PHE A 191 15.67 16.40 -32.59
CA PHE A 191 15.54 17.87 -32.56
C PHE A 191 14.40 18.38 -33.44
N GLU A 192 14.15 17.70 -34.56
CA GLU A 192 13.09 18.05 -35.49
C GLU A 192 11.73 17.74 -34.85
N PRO A 193 10.85 18.74 -34.68
CA PRO A 193 9.54 18.49 -34.08
C PRO A 193 8.70 17.53 -34.93
N SER A 194 8.11 16.54 -34.29
CA SER A 194 7.26 15.54 -34.93
C SER A 194 6.00 15.29 -34.10
N LYS A 195 4.90 14.93 -34.76
CA LYS A 195 3.69 14.42 -34.10
C LYS A 195 3.85 12.98 -33.59
N VAL A 196 4.92 12.28 -33.99
CA VAL A 196 5.23 10.92 -33.58
C VAL A 196 6.65 10.86 -33.01
N ILE A 197 6.80 10.44 -31.76
CA ILE A 197 8.09 10.40 -31.07
C ILE A 197 8.26 9.13 -30.22
N GLN A 198 9.48 8.61 -30.18
CA GLN A 198 9.84 7.59 -29.19
C GLN A 198 10.27 8.26 -27.87
N TYR A 199 9.58 7.96 -26.77
CA TYR A 199 9.93 8.45 -25.45
C TYR A 199 9.77 7.35 -24.38
N LEU A 200 10.78 7.14 -23.54
CA LEU A 200 10.79 6.10 -22.49
C LEU A 200 10.42 4.68 -22.98
N GLY A 201 10.77 4.40 -24.24
CA GLY A 201 10.58 3.11 -24.88
C GLY A 201 9.15 2.81 -25.33
N VAL A 202 8.32 3.84 -25.52
CA VAL A 202 7.05 3.78 -26.24
C VAL A 202 7.03 4.80 -27.37
N ILE A 203 6.25 4.54 -28.41
CA ILE A 203 5.96 5.50 -29.47
C ILE A 203 4.70 6.28 -29.05
N ILE A 204 4.83 7.59 -28.96
CA ILE A 204 3.74 8.53 -28.67
C ILE A 204 3.32 9.15 -30.00
N ASN A 205 2.04 9.03 -30.35
CA ASN A 205 1.46 9.69 -31.51
C ASN A 205 0.41 10.71 -31.03
N SER A 206 0.68 12.01 -31.22
CA SER A 206 -0.23 13.10 -30.82
C SER A 206 -1.36 13.34 -31.82
N ASP A 207 -1.27 12.87 -33.06
CA ASP A 207 -2.33 12.97 -34.07
C ASP A 207 -3.48 12.01 -33.74
N SER A 208 -3.15 10.72 -33.59
CA SER A 208 -4.12 9.68 -33.20
C SER A 208 -4.39 9.62 -31.69
N MET A 209 -3.61 10.34 -30.88
CA MET A 209 -3.64 10.28 -29.41
C MET A 209 -3.42 8.85 -28.85
N THR A 210 -2.53 8.08 -29.49
CA THR A 210 -2.24 6.69 -29.13
C THR A 210 -0.78 6.45 -28.74
N LEU A 211 -0.58 5.36 -28.00
CA LEU A 211 0.71 4.80 -27.62
C LEU A 211 0.90 3.45 -28.28
N LYS A 212 2.10 3.18 -28.78
CA LYS A 212 2.51 1.86 -29.30
C LYS A 212 3.86 1.45 -28.76
N LEU A 213 4.14 0.15 -28.81
CA LEU A 213 5.51 -0.32 -28.60
C LEU A 213 6.39 0.05 -29.79
N THR A 214 7.68 0.19 -29.54
CA THR A 214 8.67 0.24 -30.61
C THR A 214 8.77 -1.14 -31.26
N GLU A 215 9.02 -1.20 -32.57
CA GLU A 215 9.15 -2.48 -33.30
C GLU A 215 10.16 -3.41 -32.64
N LYS A 216 11.31 -2.85 -32.21
CA LYS A 216 12.34 -3.60 -31.49
C LYS A 216 11.82 -4.27 -30.21
N ARG A 217 10.98 -3.58 -29.43
CA ARG A 217 10.38 -4.14 -28.21
C ARG A 217 9.29 -5.15 -28.54
N ALA A 218 8.49 -4.88 -29.57
CA ALA A 218 7.48 -5.81 -30.06
C ALA A 218 8.11 -7.12 -30.53
N ASN A 219 9.08 -7.07 -31.44
CA ASN A 219 9.85 -8.24 -31.91
C ASN A 219 10.44 -9.04 -30.73
N SER A 220 11.15 -8.37 -29.83
CA SER A 220 11.75 -9.05 -28.67
C SER A 220 10.72 -9.74 -27.76
N LEU A 221 9.49 -9.24 -27.69
CA LEU A 221 8.41 -9.89 -26.96
C LEU A 221 7.86 -11.08 -27.75
N VAL A 222 7.61 -10.93 -29.05
CA VAL A 222 7.17 -12.00 -29.95
C VAL A 222 8.13 -13.18 -29.88
N ASP A 223 9.42 -12.93 -30.02
CA ASP A 223 10.46 -13.96 -30.00
C ASP A 223 10.39 -14.76 -28.70
N THR A 224 10.42 -14.06 -27.56
CA THR A 224 10.40 -14.74 -26.26
C THR A 224 9.05 -15.41 -25.93
N CYS A 225 7.92 -14.90 -26.43
CA CYS A 225 6.64 -15.58 -26.28
C CYS A 225 6.58 -16.85 -27.14
N SER A 226 7.10 -16.79 -28.38
CA SER A 226 7.16 -17.91 -29.32
C SER A 226 8.07 -19.02 -28.80
N GLU A 227 9.22 -18.67 -28.23
CA GLU A 227 10.11 -19.60 -27.54
C GLU A 227 9.38 -20.32 -26.40
N LEU A 228 8.64 -19.60 -25.53
CA LEU A 228 7.87 -20.24 -24.47
C LEU A 228 6.77 -21.17 -25.00
N LEU A 229 6.14 -20.85 -26.14
CA LEU A 229 5.08 -21.65 -26.74
C LEU A 229 5.57 -22.98 -27.35
N GLN A 230 6.79 -22.99 -27.89
CA GLN A 230 7.42 -24.17 -28.52
C GLN A 230 7.92 -25.20 -27.48
N GLY A 231 8.26 -24.77 -26.26
CA GLY A 231 8.82 -25.65 -25.23
C GLY A 231 7.76 -26.37 -24.41
N ARG A 232 7.96 -27.67 -24.14
CA ARG A 232 7.10 -28.45 -23.22
C ARG A 232 7.35 -28.10 -21.74
N GLN A 233 8.60 -27.74 -21.40
CA GLN A 233 9.02 -27.29 -20.07
C GLN A 233 10.00 -26.12 -20.21
N ARG A 234 9.91 -25.15 -19.30
CA ARG A 234 10.76 -23.95 -19.27
C ARG A 234 11.17 -23.66 -17.84
N THR A 235 12.27 -22.93 -17.64
CA THR A 235 12.62 -22.50 -16.28
C THR A 235 11.64 -21.42 -15.81
N ILE A 236 11.40 -21.35 -14.51
CA ILE A 236 10.59 -20.27 -13.92
C ILE A 236 11.20 -18.89 -14.24
N ARG A 237 12.53 -18.82 -14.36
CA ARG A 237 13.27 -17.62 -14.79
C ARG A 237 12.87 -17.16 -16.18
N ASP A 238 12.79 -18.06 -17.16
CA ASP A 238 12.39 -17.71 -18.54
C ASP A 238 11.00 -17.09 -18.57
N VAL A 239 10.05 -17.71 -17.86
CA VAL A 239 8.69 -17.18 -17.73
C VAL A 239 8.67 -15.83 -17.00
N ALA A 240 9.47 -15.68 -15.94
CA ALA A 240 9.59 -14.41 -15.22
C ALA A 240 10.14 -13.28 -16.10
N VAL A 241 11.09 -13.56 -17.01
CA VAL A 241 11.61 -12.59 -17.98
C VAL A 241 10.49 -12.13 -18.92
N VAL A 242 9.71 -13.06 -19.47
CA VAL A 242 8.59 -12.71 -20.36
C VAL A 242 7.52 -11.90 -19.65
N VAL A 243 7.11 -12.31 -18.44
CA VAL A 243 6.19 -11.54 -17.60
C VAL A 243 6.74 -10.12 -17.34
N GLY A 244 8.03 -9.98 -17.05
CA GLY A 244 8.68 -8.68 -16.88
C GLY A 244 8.59 -7.80 -18.12
N LYS A 245 8.85 -8.37 -19.31
CA LYS A 245 8.70 -7.67 -20.59
C LYS A 245 7.24 -7.25 -20.84
N MET A 246 6.26 -8.13 -20.60
CA MET A 246 4.83 -7.83 -20.73
C MET A 246 4.41 -6.66 -19.83
N VAL A 247 4.76 -6.73 -18.54
CA VAL A 247 4.44 -5.67 -17.55
C VAL A 247 5.04 -4.33 -17.96
N SER A 248 6.27 -4.31 -18.47
CA SER A 248 6.90 -3.08 -18.97
C SER A 248 6.21 -2.48 -20.20
N SER A 249 5.39 -3.27 -20.89
CA SER A 249 4.69 -2.91 -22.13
C SER A 249 3.24 -2.47 -21.92
N PHE A 250 2.67 -2.69 -20.74
CA PHE A 250 1.28 -2.31 -20.43
C PHE A 250 0.92 -0.84 -20.73
N PRO A 251 1.81 0.16 -20.52
CA PRO A 251 1.48 1.54 -20.89
C PRO A 251 1.10 1.70 -22.37
N ALA A 252 1.64 0.87 -23.26
CA ALA A 252 1.42 0.94 -24.70
C ALA A 252 0.40 -0.09 -25.24
N ILE A 253 -0.10 -1.00 -24.40
CA ILE A 253 -0.96 -2.10 -24.84
C ILE A 253 -2.20 -2.17 -23.95
N LYS A 254 -3.31 -1.63 -24.45
CA LYS A 254 -4.58 -1.44 -23.73
C LYS A 254 -5.07 -2.68 -22.99
N TYR A 255 -5.08 -3.83 -23.67
CA TYR A 255 -5.55 -5.10 -23.11
C TYR A 255 -4.45 -6.00 -22.55
N GLY A 256 -3.18 -5.56 -22.58
CA GLY A 256 -2.06 -6.35 -22.06
C GLY A 256 -2.25 -6.84 -20.61
N PRO A 257 -2.79 -6.02 -19.69
CA PRO A 257 -3.08 -6.43 -18.31
C PRO A 257 -4.12 -7.56 -18.17
N LEU A 258 -4.94 -7.82 -19.20
CA LEU A 258 -5.87 -8.94 -19.23
C LEU A 258 -5.15 -10.24 -19.58
N TYR A 259 -4.33 -10.20 -20.64
CA TYR A 259 -3.66 -11.37 -21.24
C TYR A 259 -2.29 -11.69 -20.60
N TYR A 260 -2.14 -11.61 -19.28
CA TYR A 260 -0.91 -12.06 -18.60
C TYR A 260 -1.17 -12.74 -17.24
N ARG A 261 -2.42 -12.74 -16.78
CA ARG A 261 -2.79 -13.07 -15.41
C ARG A 261 -2.57 -14.54 -15.11
N HIS A 262 -2.88 -15.40 -16.07
CA HIS A 262 -2.68 -16.84 -15.92
C HIS A 262 -1.19 -17.18 -15.97
N LEU A 263 -0.44 -16.55 -16.88
CA LEU A 263 1.01 -16.76 -16.98
C LEU A 263 1.74 -16.36 -15.70
N ASP A 264 1.44 -15.18 -15.14
CA ASP A 264 2.05 -14.74 -13.88
C ASP A 264 1.66 -15.65 -12.70
N ARG A 265 0.43 -16.17 -12.70
CA ARG A 265 -0.04 -17.11 -11.68
C ARG A 265 0.67 -18.45 -11.78
N ASP A 266 0.76 -19.06 -12.96
CA ASP A 266 1.47 -20.32 -13.16
C ASP A 266 2.91 -20.21 -12.67
N LYS A 267 3.58 -19.10 -13.02
CA LYS A 267 4.92 -18.76 -12.56
C LYS A 267 4.99 -18.66 -11.02
N ASN A 268 4.08 -17.93 -10.38
CA ASN A 268 4.08 -17.74 -8.92
C ASN A 268 3.77 -19.07 -8.18
N VAL A 269 2.85 -19.89 -8.70
CA VAL A 269 2.53 -21.22 -8.13
C VAL A 269 3.73 -22.15 -8.26
N ALA A 270 4.37 -22.20 -9.43
CA ALA A 270 5.56 -23.00 -9.66
C ALA A 270 6.72 -22.55 -8.75
N LEU A 271 6.95 -21.24 -8.60
CA LEU A 271 7.98 -20.69 -7.73
C LEU A 271 7.74 -21.04 -6.26
N ASN A 272 6.51 -20.95 -5.78
CA ASN A 272 6.15 -21.33 -4.42
C ASN A 272 6.35 -22.83 -4.17
N ARG A 273 5.95 -23.70 -5.11
CA ARG A 273 6.19 -25.15 -5.03
C ARG A 273 7.67 -25.49 -5.00
N ASN A 274 8.49 -24.74 -5.72
CA ASN A 274 9.95 -24.91 -5.79
C ASN A 274 10.72 -24.06 -4.77
N ARG A 275 10.07 -23.61 -3.68
CA ARG A 275 10.70 -22.87 -2.56
C ARG A 275 11.53 -21.64 -2.99
N GLY A 276 11.11 -20.96 -4.06
CA GLY A 276 11.80 -19.78 -4.59
C GLY A 276 12.93 -20.07 -5.58
N ASN A 277 13.14 -21.32 -6.00
CA ASN A 277 14.13 -21.67 -7.02
C ASN A 277 13.64 -21.23 -8.43
N PHE A 278 14.26 -20.20 -8.99
CA PHE A 278 13.96 -19.70 -10.34
C PHE A 278 14.45 -20.62 -11.47
N ASP A 279 15.42 -21.48 -11.19
CA ASP A 279 16.03 -22.36 -12.19
C ASP A 279 15.31 -23.72 -12.26
N ALA A 280 14.30 -23.94 -11.41
CA ALA A 280 13.42 -25.09 -11.50
C ALA A 280 12.52 -25.01 -12.74
N LEU A 281 12.19 -26.19 -13.29
CA LEU A 281 11.32 -26.33 -14.45
C LEU A 281 9.85 -26.17 -14.07
N MET A 282 9.07 -25.58 -14.97
CA MET A 282 7.62 -25.46 -14.86
C MET A 282 6.92 -25.77 -16.19
N THR A 283 5.64 -26.08 -16.09
CA THR A 283 4.73 -26.26 -17.23
C THR A 283 3.75 -25.10 -17.31
N LEU A 284 3.34 -24.77 -18.53
CA LEU A 284 2.35 -23.73 -18.80
C LEU A 284 0.96 -24.35 -18.90
N SER A 285 -0.04 -23.74 -18.26
CA SER A 285 -1.44 -24.10 -18.47
C SER A 285 -1.92 -23.69 -19.87
N ASP A 286 -3.01 -24.30 -20.34
CA ASP A 286 -3.62 -23.95 -21.63
C ASP A 286 -4.03 -22.47 -21.68
N ARG A 287 -4.46 -21.90 -20.55
CA ARG A 287 -4.77 -20.48 -20.42
C ARG A 287 -3.53 -19.61 -20.62
N SER A 288 -2.41 -19.97 -20.01
CA SER A 288 -1.14 -19.26 -20.20
C SER A 288 -0.64 -19.35 -21.63
N ARG A 289 -0.81 -20.50 -22.30
CA ARG A 289 -0.46 -20.64 -23.73
C ARG A 289 -1.38 -19.78 -24.61
N TYR A 290 -2.67 -19.72 -24.31
CA TYR A 290 -3.61 -18.83 -24.99
C TYR A 290 -3.23 -17.35 -24.83
N GLU A 291 -2.89 -16.92 -23.61
CA GLU A 291 -2.41 -15.56 -23.34
C GLU A 291 -1.14 -15.25 -24.16
N LEU A 292 -0.13 -16.12 -24.13
CA LEU A 292 1.09 -15.96 -24.92
C LEU A 292 0.81 -15.84 -26.42
N GLN A 293 -0.10 -16.67 -26.95
CA GLN A 293 -0.51 -16.62 -28.34
C GLN A 293 -1.19 -15.28 -28.69
N TRP A 294 -2.02 -14.75 -27.79
CA TRP A 294 -2.63 -13.43 -27.98
C TRP A 294 -1.56 -12.35 -28.15
N TRP A 295 -0.50 -12.37 -27.34
CA TRP A 295 0.61 -11.43 -27.48
C TRP A 295 1.32 -11.56 -28.83
N VAL A 296 1.64 -12.78 -29.26
CA VAL A 296 2.29 -13.02 -30.56
C VAL A 296 1.44 -12.47 -31.71
N THR A 297 0.12 -12.70 -31.67
CA THR A 297 -0.79 -12.30 -32.75
C THR A 297 -1.09 -10.80 -32.77
N ASN A 298 -1.19 -10.14 -31.60
CA ASN A 298 -1.78 -8.79 -31.52
C ASN A 298 -0.76 -7.68 -31.25
N ILE A 299 0.49 -7.96 -30.86
CA ILE A 299 1.41 -6.93 -30.35
C ILE A 299 1.73 -5.79 -31.33
N PHE A 300 1.78 -6.05 -32.64
CA PHE A 300 2.08 -5.00 -33.65
C PHE A 300 0.88 -4.09 -33.95
N SER A 301 -0.34 -4.61 -33.84
CA SER A 301 -1.57 -3.84 -34.03
C SER A 301 -2.08 -3.23 -32.72
N ALA A 302 -1.63 -3.73 -31.57
CA ALA A 302 -2.02 -3.24 -30.27
C ALA A 302 -1.51 -1.82 -30.01
N TYR A 303 -2.36 -1.05 -29.33
CA TYR A 303 -2.06 0.30 -28.89
C TYR A 303 -2.76 0.57 -27.55
N ASN A 304 -2.50 1.74 -26.97
CA ASN A 304 -3.25 2.28 -25.85
C ASN A 304 -3.57 3.76 -26.08
N ASP A 305 -4.61 4.27 -25.46
CA ASP A 305 -5.01 5.67 -25.58
C ASP A 305 -4.20 6.54 -24.60
N ILE A 306 -3.68 7.69 -25.06
CA ILE A 306 -2.94 8.64 -24.20
C ILE A 306 -3.88 9.21 -23.13
N THR A 307 -5.07 9.62 -23.57
CA THR A 307 -6.15 10.11 -22.71
C THR A 307 -7.35 9.20 -22.93
N PRO A 308 -7.85 8.50 -21.90
CA PRO A 308 -9.07 7.74 -22.02
C PRO A 308 -10.20 8.70 -22.45
N PRO A 309 -11.06 8.31 -23.41
CA PRO A 309 -12.19 9.15 -23.80
C PRO A 309 -13.08 9.44 -22.59
N GLU A 310 -13.79 10.57 -22.59
CA GLU A 310 -14.88 10.79 -21.64
C GLU A 310 -15.93 9.67 -21.80
N PRO A 311 -16.66 9.30 -20.74
CA PRO A 311 -17.64 8.23 -20.85
C PRO A 311 -18.89 8.73 -21.58
N ASP A 312 -19.34 7.95 -22.56
CA ASP A 312 -20.59 8.22 -23.29
C ASP A 312 -21.82 7.85 -22.44
N ALA A 313 -21.66 6.95 -21.48
CA ALA A 313 -22.71 6.53 -20.56
C ALA A 313 -22.17 6.28 -19.15
N VAL A 314 -22.99 6.52 -18.14
CA VAL A 314 -22.70 6.21 -16.74
C VAL A 314 -23.76 5.23 -16.23
N VAL A 315 -23.31 4.08 -15.73
CA VAL A 315 -24.16 3.03 -15.18
C VAL A 315 -23.84 2.83 -13.72
N PHE A 316 -24.85 2.58 -12.90
CA PHE A 316 -24.71 2.24 -11.50
C PHE A 316 -25.05 0.78 -11.32
N THR A 317 -24.26 0.05 -10.54
CA THR A 317 -24.41 -1.40 -10.37
C THR A 317 -24.29 -1.76 -8.90
N ASP A 318 -25.04 -2.78 -8.48
CA ASP A 318 -24.96 -3.36 -7.16
C ASP A 318 -25.22 -4.87 -7.25
N ALA A 319 -24.59 -5.64 -6.35
CA ALA A 319 -24.88 -7.05 -6.19
C ALA A 319 -25.31 -7.35 -4.75
N SER A 320 -26.30 -8.22 -4.63
CA SER A 320 -26.63 -8.92 -3.39
C SER A 320 -26.29 -10.40 -3.51
N LEU A 321 -26.50 -11.15 -2.43
CA LEU A 321 -26.36 -12.62 -2.49
C LEU A 321 -27.50 -13.28 -3.29
N SER A 322 -28.61 -12.58 -3.53
CA SER A 322 -29.78 -13.13 -4.22
C SER A 322 -29.91 -12.67 -5.67
N GLY A 323 -29.35 -11.51 -6.03
CA GLY A 323 -29.47 -10.95 -7.36
C GLY A 323 -28.53 -9.79 -7.63
N TRP A 324 -28.65 -9.22 -8.83
CA TRP A 324 -27.98 -8.00 -9.25
C TRP A 324 -28.99 -6.93 -9.58
N GLY A 325 -28.55 -5.67 -9.46
CA GLY A 325 -29.34 -4.52 -9.81
C GLY A 325 -28.48 -3.45 -10.47
N CYS A 326 -29.13 -2.63 -11.28
CA CYS A 326 -28.48 -1.55 -11.98
C CYS A 326 -29.42 -0.40 -12.28
N SER A 327 -28.83 0.76 -12.58
CA SER A 327 -29.55 1.91 -13.10
C SER A 327 -28.71 2.71 -14.09
N VAL A 328 -29.36 3.18 -15.15
CA VAL A 328 -28.80 3.97 -16.24
C VAL A 328 -29.76 5.14 -16.49
N GLY A 329 -29.34 6.36 -16.13
CA GLY A 329 -30.25 7.51 -16.13
C GLY A 329 -31.49 7.26 -15.26
N ASN A 330 -32.68 7.27 -15.88
CA ASN A 330 -33.96 7.01 -15.21
C ASN A 330 -34.44 5.55 -15.34
N ILE A 331 -33.70 4.70 -16.06
CA ILE A 331 -34.05 3.30 -16.27
C ILE A 331 -33.30 2.45 -15.25
N SER A 332 -33.98 1.49 -14.64
CA SER A 332 -33.37 0.52 -13.74
C SER A 332 -33.75 -0.90 -14.13
N SER A 333 -32.87 -1.85 -13.87
CA SER A 333 -33.09 -3.26 -14.16
C SER A 333 -32.36 -4.11 -13.12
N GLY A 334 -32.76 -5.37 -12.99
CA GLY A 334 -32.16 -6.32 -12.07
C GLY A 334 -32.65 -7.72 -12.36
N GLY A 335 -32.04 -8.70 -11.70
CA GLY A 335 -32.41 -10.10 -11.86
C GLY A 335 -31.81 -11.00 -10.81
N HIS A 336 -32.31 -12.23 -10.72
CA HIS A 336 -31.84 -13.18 -9.72
C HIS A 336 -30.60 -13.93 -10.17
N TRP A 337 -29.80 -14.29 -9.17
CA TRP A 337 -28.73 -15.24 -9.38
C TRP A 337 -29.28 -16.67 -9.42
N PRO A 338 -28.84 -17.50 -10.39
CA PRO A 338 -29.12 -18.92 -10.32
C PRO A 338 -28.51 -19.52 -9.04
N GLN A 339 -29.12 -20.59 -8.51
CA GLN A 339 -28.81 -21.12 -7.18
C GLN A 339 -27.31 -21.40 -6.96
N HIS A 340 -26.60 -21.87 -7.99
CA HIS A 340 -25.15 -22.10 -7.91
C HIS A 340 -24.35 -20.80 -7.73
N ALA A 341 -24.77 -19.70 -8.37
CA ALA A 341 -24.07 -18.42 -8.33
C ALA A 341 -24.24 -17.72 -6.98
N GLN A 342 -25.33 -17.97 -6.24
CA GLN A 342 -25.56 -17.41 -4.89
C GLN A 342 -24.50 -17.84 -3.87
N SER A 343 -23.73 -18.89 -4.17
CA SER A 343 -22.60 -19.35 -3.34
C SER A 343 -21.31 -18.56 -3.55
N TYR A 344 -21.21 -17.78 -4.63
CA TYR A 344 -20.00 -17.02 -4.92
C TYR A 344 -19.76 -15.87 -3.95
N HIS A 345 -18.49 -15.55 -3.75
CA HIS A 345 -18.10 -14.43 -2.91
C HIS A 345 -18.67 -13.13 -3.49
N ILE A 346 -19.13 -12.21 -2.62
CA ILE A 346 -19.79 -10.96 -3.05
C ILE A 346 -18.97 -10.16 -4.07
N ASN A 347 -17.65 -10.05 -3.90
CA ASN A 347 -16.78 -9.38 -4.88
C ASN A 347 -16.87 -9.96 -6.30
N VAL A 348 -17.12 -11.27 -6.45
CA VAL A 348 -17.32 -11.92 -7.75
C VAL A 348 -18.69 -11.53 -8.31
N LEU A 349 -19.72 -11.56 -7.46
CA LEU A 349 -21.08 -11.16 -7.82
C LEU A 349 -21.17 -9.70 -8.23
N GLU A 350 -20.35 -8.83 -7.64
CA GLU A 350 -20.27 -7.41 -8.01
C GLU A 350 -19.69 -7.23 -9.43
N ILE A 351 -18.62 -7.96 -9.76
CA ILE A 351 -18.07 -7.95 -11.13
C ILE A 351 -19.08 -8.56 -12.11
N ARG A 352 -19.80 -9.60 -11.69
CA ARG A 352 -20.87 -10.21 -12.49
C ARG A 352 -22.05 -9.28 -12.69
N ALA A 353 -22.45 -8.50 -11.68
CA ALA A 353 -23.53 -7.52 -11.79
C ALA A 353 -23.22 -6.49 -12.87
N VAL A 354 -21.96 -6.06 -12.98
CA VAL A 354 -21.50 -5.22 -14.10
C VAL A 354 -21.69 -5.93 -15.43
N HIS A 355 -21.30 -7.20 -15.51
CA HIS A 355 -21.46 -7.99 -16.74
C HIS A 355 -22.92 -8.13 -17.17
N GLU A 356 -23.83 -8.46 -16.24
CA GLU A 356 -25.26 -8.56 -16.54
C GLU A 356 -25.89 -7.20 -16.88
N THR A 357 -25.46 -6.13 -16.21
CA THR A 357 -25.86 -4.75 -16.55
C THR A 357 -25.51 -4.42 -18.00
N LEU A 358 -24.27 -4.67 -18.41
CA LEU A 358 -23.85 -4.35 -19.78
C LEU A 358 -24.58 -5.22 -20.82
N LYS A 359 -24.91 -6.48 -20.50
CA LYS A 359 -25.74 -7.31 -21.38
C LYS A 359 -27.15 -6.77 -21.52
N CYS A 360 -27.77 -6.34 -20.40
CA CYS A 360 -29.13 -5.81 -20.38
C CYS A 360 -29.29 -4.59 -21.30
N PHE A 361 -28.27 -3.76 -21.38
CA PHE A 361 -28.26 -2.52 -22.19
C PHE A 361 -27.27 -2.60 -23.36
N CYS A 362 -26.96 -3.82 -23.85
CA CYS A 362 -25.88 -4.02 -24.84
C CYS A 362 -26.06 -3.18 -26.11
N HIS A 363 -27.29 -3.08 -26.61
CA HIS A 363 -27.61 -2.28 -27.80
C HIS A 363 -27.35 -0.78 -27.61
N GLU A 364 -27.45 -0.27 -26.39
CA GLU A 364 -27.22 1.14 -26.08
C GLU A 364 -25.72 1.47 -25.94
N PHE A 365 -24.89 0.48 -25.63
CA PHE A 365 -23.48 0.66 -25.26
C PHE A 365 -22.48 0.24 -26.35
N GLN A 366 -22.93 -0.35 -27.45
CA GLN A 366 -22.03 -0.80 -28.51
C GLN A 366 -21.20 0.36 -29.07
N ASN A 367 -19.89 0.16 -29.23
CA ASN A 367 -18.90 1.17 -29.65
C ASN A 367 -18.75 2.38 -28.70
N LYS A 368 -19.23 2.28 -27.46
CA LYS A 368 -19.16 3.36 -26.48
C LYS A 368 -18.23 3.04 -25.32
N HIS A 369 -17.80 4.10 -24.65
CA HIS A 369 -17.18 4.07 -23.34
C HIS A 369 -18.25 4.17 -22.24
N VAL A 370 -18.33 3.14 -21.39
CA VAL A 370 -19.25 3.10 -20.25
C VAL A 370 -18.48 3.24 -18.94
N ARG A 371 -18.89 4.24 -18.13
CA ARG A 371 -18.42 4.42 -16.75
C ARG A 371 -19.31 3.63 -15.79
N VAL A 372 -18.74 2.61 -15.16
CA VAL A 372 -19.40 1.79 -14.15
C VAL A 372 -19.17 2.39 -12.77
N MET A 373 -20.26 2.71 -12.08
CA MET A 373 -20.28 3.20 -10.71
C MET A 373 -20.65 2.04 -9.78
N SER A 374 -19.74 1.65 -8.89
CA SER A 374 -19.96 0.60 -7.89
C SER A 374 -19.49 1.10 -6.51
N ASP A 375 -20.05 0.59 -5.43
CA ASP A 375 -19.54 0.85 -4.08
C ASP A 375 -18.47 -0.16 -3.66
N ASN A 376 -18.30 -1.24 -4.43
CA ASN A 376 -17.33 -2.27 -4.18
C ASN A 376 -15.96 -1.92 -4.76
N THR A 377 -15.05 -1.48 -3.89
CA THR A 377 -13.67 -1.13 -4.28
C THR A 377 -12.87 -2.29 -4.88
N THR A 378 -13.22 -3.54 -4.57
CA THR A 378 -12.54 -4.72 -5.15
C THR A 378 -12.95 -4.92 -6.59
N ALA A 379 -14.25 -4.83 -6.89
CA ALA A 379 -14.76 -4.90 -8.26
C ALA A 379 -14.17 -3.78 -9.11
N ILE A 380 -14.16 -2.55 -8.61
CA ILE A 380 -13.54 -1.39 -9.28
C ILE A 380 -12.08 -1.67 -9.62
N ALA A 381 -11.30 -2.15 -8.65
CA ALA A 381 -9.89 -2.45 -8.87
C ALA A 381 -9.70 -3.59 -9.88
N CYS A 382 -10.51 -4.65 -9.81
CA CYS A 382 -10.43 -5.76 -10.76
C CYS A 382 -10.78 -5.30 -12.18
N ILE A 383 -11.81 -4.48 -12.36
CA ILE A 383 -12.20 -3.96 -13.68
C ILE A 383 -11.11 -3.06 -14.26
N ASN A 384 -10.69 -2.02 -13.52
CA ASN A 384 -9.72 -1.03 -14.01
C ASN A 384 -8.32 -1.60 -14.25
N HIS A 385 -7.94 -2.66 -13.53
CA HIS A 385 -6.67 -3.34 -13.71
C HIS A 385 -6.78 -4.62 -14.55
N MET A 386 -7.96 -4.96 -15.07
CA MET A 386 -8.23 -6.21 -15.80
C MET A 386 -7.79 -7.46 -15.01
N GLY A 387 -8.05 -7.46 -13.71
CA GLY A 387 -7.80 -8.57 -12.79
C GLY A 387 -7.09 -8.16 -11.51
N THR A 388 -6.69 -9.17 -10.73
CA THR A 388 -6.03 -9.07 -9.42
C THR A 388 -5.03 -10.20 -9.23
N ASN A 389 -4.10 -10.06 -8.29
CA ASN A 389 -3.16 -11.12 -7.93
C ASN A 389 -3.64 -11.96 -6.74
N HIS A 390 -4.85 -11.69 -6.23
CA HIS A 390 -5.32 -12.23 -4.95
C HIS A 390 -6.47 -13.23 -5.07
N SER A 391 -7.24 -13.21 -6.16
CA SER A 391 -8.45 -14.04 -6.30
C SER A 391 -8.57 -14.59 -7.71
N VAL A 392 -8.64 -15.92 -7.78
CA VAL A 392 -8.85 -16.68 -9.02
C VAL A 392 -10.25 -16.44 -9.55
N GLU A 393 -11.25 -16.52 -8.67
CA GLU A 393 -12.66 -16.36 -9.04
C GLU A 393 -12.93 -14.95 -9.59
N ASN A 394 -12.32 -13.91 -8.99
CA ASN A 394 -12.43 -12.55 -9.51
C ASN A 394 -11.77 -12.43 -10.88
N ASN A 395 -10.62 -13.07 -11.10
CA ASN A 395 -9.93 -13.04 -12.39
C ASN A 395 -10.73 -13.74 -13.49
N GLU A 396 -11.33 -14.90 -13.19
CA GLU A 396 -12.19 -15.63 -14.12
C GLU A 396 -13.43 -14.79 -14.50
N GLU A 397 -14.06 -14.13 -13.53
CA GLU A 397 -15.22 -13.29 -13.82
C GLU A 397 -14.84 -11.99 -14.56
N THR A 398 -13.71 -11.38 -14.18
CA THR A 398 -13.15 -10.21 -14.88
C THR A 398 -12.76 -10.55 -16.30
N TRP A 399 -12.21 -11.75 -16.52
CA TRP A 399 -11.88 -12.25 -17.85
C TRP A 399 -13.12 -12.34 -18.72
N LYS A 400 -14.17 -13.02 -18.23
CA LYS A 400 -15.45 -13.13 -18.95
C LYS A 400 -16.04 -11.77 -19.31
N LEU A 401 -16.07 -10.85 -18.34
CA LEU A 401 -16.55 -9.49 -18.53
C LEU A 401 -15.78 -8.78 -19.64
N TRP A 402 -14.45 -8.74 -19.56
CA TRP A 402 -13.63 -8.01 -20.53
C TRP A 402 -13.62 -8.66 -21.91
N THR A 403 -13.54 -9.99 -22.02
CA THR A 403 -13.59 -10.65 -23.33
C THR A 403 -14.93 -10.39 -24.02
N TRP A 404 -16.03 -10.40 -23.26
CA TRP A 404 -17.35 -10.05 -23.81
C TRP A 404 -17.40 -8.57 -24.22
N CYS A 405 -16.87 -7.65 -23.42
CA CYS A 405 -16.80 -6.23 -23.77
C CYS A 405 -15.98 -6.00 -25.05
N ILE A 406 -14.86 -6.69 -25.21
CA ILE A 406 -14.01 -6.63 -26.41
C ILE A 406 -14.81 -7.07 -27.65
N ASP A 407 -15.53 -8.20 -27.56
CA ASP A 407 -16.37 -8.71 -28.66
C ASP A 407 -17.48 -7.72 -29.04
N GLN A 408 -18.07 -7.04 -28.05
CA GLN A 408 -19.10 -6.02 -28.25
C GLN A 408 -18.56 -4.63 -28.57
N LYS A 409 -17.23 -4.45 -28.66
CA LYS A 409 -16.56 -3.15 -28.83
C LYS A 409 -16.97 -2.12 -27.77
N ILE A 410 -17.19 -2.58 -26.54
CA ILE A 410 -17.51 -1.73 -25.38
C ILE A 410 -16.23 -1.50 -24.60
N TRP A 411 -15.90 -0.24 -24.35
CA TRP A 411 -14.84 0.10 -23.41
C TRP A 411 -15.45 0.42 -22.05
N ILE A 412 -14.90 -0.12 -20.97
CA ILE A 412 -15.41 0.14 -19.62
C ILE A 412 -14.35 0.75 -18.72
N SER A 413 -14.78 1.63 -17.82
CA SER A 413 -13.99 2.10 -16.69
C SER A 413 -14.84 2.11 -15.44
N ALA A 414 -14.25 1.82 -14.28
CA ALA A 414 -14.96 1.74 -13.02
C ALA A 414 -14.58 2.87 -12.06
N ALA A 415 -15.56 3.43 -11.36
CA ALA A 415 -15.38 4.47 -10.36
C ALA A 415 -16.24 4.18 -9.12
N HIS A 416 -15.82 4.72 -7.97
CA HIS A 416 -16.49 4.48 -6.71
C HIS A 416 -17.69 5.43 -6.53
N VAL A 417 -18.84 4.86 -6.19
CA VAL A 417 -19.99 5.57 -5.63
C VAL A 417 -20.18 5.13 -4.18
N PRO A 418 -20.37 6.03 -3.20
CA PRO A 418 -20.73 5.64 -1.85
C PRO A 418 -22.04 4.83 -1.85
N GLY A 419 -22.09 3.68 -1.16
CA GLY A 419 -23.31 2.83 -1.14
C GLY A 419 -24.59 3.55 -0.71
N LYS A 420 -24.49 4.57 0.17
CA LYS A 420 -25.62 5.45 0.53
C LYS A 420 -26.22 6.25 -0.64
N GLN A 421 -25.46 6.42 -1.72
CA GLN A 421 -25.85 7.09 -2.94
C GLN A 421 -26.23 6.09 -4.05
N ASN A 422 -25.91 4.80 -3.90
CA ASN A 422 -26.19 3.75 -4.88
C ASN A 422 -27.60 3.12 -4.70
N ILE A 423 -28.57 3.91 -4.27
CA ILE A 423 -29.85 3.42 -3.71
C ILE A 423 -30.67 2.62 -4.74
N VAL A 424 -30.67 3.04 -6.01
CA VAL A 424 -31.50 2.42 -7.05
C VAL A 424 -30.97 1.02 -7.38
N ALA A 425 -29.69 0.91 -7.74
CA ALA A 425 -29.07 -0.39 -8.03
C ALA A 425 -29.14 -1.33 -6.81
N ASP A 426 -28.94 -0.80 -5.59
CA ASP A 426 -29.04 -1.51 -4.31
C ASP A 426 -30.46 -2.04 -4.00
N ARG A 427 -31.50 -1.29 -4.42
CA ARG A 427 -32.88 -1.74 -4.35
C ARG A 427 -33.14 -2.85 -5.37
N GLU A 428 -32.77 -2.64 -6.63
CA GLU A 428 -32.99 -3.61 -7.70
C GLU A 428 -32.25 -4.93 -7.44
N SER A 429 -31.07 -4.91 -6.81
CA SER A 429 -30.30 -6.12 -6.49
C SER A 429 -30.98 -7.01 -5.44
N ARG A 430 -31.97 -6.48 -4.73
CA ARG A 430 -32.73 -7.17 -3.66
C ARG A 430 -34.21 -7.34 -3.99
N HIS A 431 -34.70 -6.69 -5.04
CA HIS A 431 -36.09 -6.74 -5.41
C HIS A 431 -36.42 -8.09 -6.04
N ARG A 432 -37.49 -8.73 -5.57
CA ARG A 432 -37.99 -9.99 -6.11
C ARG A 432 -39.23 -9.69 -6.94
N ASN A 433 -39.06 -9.53 -8.25
CA ASN A 433 -40.20 -9.47 -9.15
C ASN A 433 -40.35 -10.83 -9.86
N LEU A 434 -41.11 -11.74 -9.24
CA LEU A 434 -41.38 -13.08 -9.79
C LEU A 434 -42.19 -13.00 -11.09
N ASP A 435 -42.94 -11.92 -11.29
CA ASP A 435 -43.82 -11.72 -12.44
C ASP A 435 -43.07 -11.29 -13.71
N SER A 436 -41.80 -10.88 -13.61
CA SER A 436 -40.93 -10.53 -14.74
C SER A 436 -39.94 -11.63 -15.16
N GLU A 437 -39.92 -12.76 -14.47
CA GLU A 437 -38.98 -13.87 -14.74
C GLU A 437 -39.61 -14.99 -15.59
N TRP A 438 -40.34 -14.63 -16.64
CA TRP A 438 -40.82 -15.59 -17.62
C TRP A 438 -39.73 -15.84 -18.64
N LYS A 439 -39.10 -17.01 -18.57
CA LYS A 439 -38.28 -17.53 -19.66
C LYS A 439 -39.17 -18.46 -20.49
N LEU A 440 -39.28 -18.21 -21.79
CA LEU A 440 -39.89 -19.18 -22.71
C LEU A 440 -39.16 -20.51 -22.55
N ASN A 441 -39.93 -21.58 -22.39
CA ASN A 441 -39.39 -22.93 -22.33
C ASN A 441 -38.50 -23.15 -23.55
N CYS A 442 -37.22 -23.44 -23.33
CA CYS A 442 -36.25 -23.57 -24.42
C CYS A 442 -36.67 -24.63 -25.44
N HIS A 443 -37.39 -25.68 -25.02
CA HIS A 443 -37.90 -26.69 -25.92
C HIS A 443 -39.04 -26.13 -26.80
N ASP A 444 -39.99 -25.44 -26.19
CA ASP A 444 -41.14 -24.84 -26.91
C ASP A 444 -40.70 -23.70 -27.83
N LEU A 445 -39.71 -22.91 -27.41
CA LEU A 445 -39.12 -21.86 -28.23
C LEU A 445 -38.36 -22.44 -29.43
N THR A 446 -37.51 -23.45 -29.22
CA THR A 446 -36.79 -24.11 -30.33
C THR A 446 -37.78 -24.72 -31.32
N ARG A 447 -38.81 -25.41 -30.82
CA ARG A 447 -39.87 -25.99 -31.64
C ARG A 447 -40.68 -24.93 -32.40
N ALA A 448 -41.00 -23.81 -31.78
CA ALA A 448 -41.69 -22.69 -32.43
C ALA A 448 -40.82 -22.02 -33.51
N LEU A 449 -39.52 -21.83 -33.26
CA LEU A 449 -38.59 -21.28 -34.23
C LEU A 449 -38.41 -22.19 -35.45
N GLU A 450 -38.34 -23.51 -35.23
CA GLU A 450 -38.31 -24.52 -36.29
C GLU A 450 -39.61 -24.52 -37.12
N LEU A 451 -40.78 -24.45 -36.47
CA LEU A 451 -42.09 -24.42 -37.14
C LEU A 451 -42.34 -23.13 -37.93
N LEU A 452 -41.82 -22.00 -37.47
CA LEU A 452 -42.00 -20.70 -38.11
C LEU A 452 -40.99 -20.42 -39.24
N THR A 453 -40.05 -21.35 -39.52
CA THR A 453 -38.92 -21.15 -40.46
C THR A 453 -38.12 -19.87 -40.21
N LEU A 454 -38.24 -19.32 -39.00
CA LEU A 454 -37.44 -18.21 -38.56
C LEU A 454 -36.12 -18.81 -38.10
N ASN A 455 -35.04 -18.46 -38.79
CA ASN A 455 -33.68 -18.70 -38.32
C ASN A 455 -33.11 -17.38 -37.80
N PRO A 456 -33.60 -16.87 -36.67
CA PRO A 456 -33.06 -15.67 -36.08
C PRO A 456 -31.58 -15.93 -35.79
N LYS A 457 -30.72 -15.03 -36.28
CA LYS A 457 -29.29 -15.02 -35.93
C LYS A 457 -29.15 -14.63 -34.45
N TRP A 458 -29.54 -15.51 -33.54
CA TRP A 458 -29.16 -15.43 -32.14
C TRP A 458 -27.74 -15.99 -32.03
N THR A 459 -26.76 -15.12 -32.20
CA THR A 459 -25.44 -15.39 -31.64
C THR A 459 -25.60 -15.46 -30.11
N TYR A 460 -25.04 -16.49 -29.50
CA TYR A 460 -24.99 -16.75 -28.05
C TYR A 460 -26.18 -17.51 -27.44
N LEU A 461 -26.13 -18.84 -27.55
CA LEU A 461 -26.08 -19.77 -26.41
C LEU A 461 -25.94 -21.21 -26.95
N ARG A 462 -24.71 -21.68 -27.21
CA ARG A 462 -24.44 -23.12 -27.15
C ARG A 462 -23.88 -23.45 -25.76
N PRO A 463 -24.42 -24.45 -25.05
CA PRO A 463 -23.68 -25.10 -23.98
C PRO A 463 -22.48 -25.82 -24.62
N ARG A 464 -21.26 -25.55 -24.15
CA ARG A 464 -20.15 -26.49 -24.35
C ARG A 464 -20.38 -27.63 -23.38
N GLU A 465 -20.61 -28.83 -23.90
CA GLU A 465 -20.50 -30.07 -23.14
C GLU A 465 -19.07 -30.15 -22.58
N GLY A 466 -18.96 -30.21 -21.25
CA GLY A 466 -17.71 -30.48 -20.55
C GLY A 466 -17.49 -31.99 -20.42
N PRO A 467 -16.23 -32.45 -20.30
CA PRO A 467 -15.92 -33.87 -20.16
C PRO A 467 -16.48 -34.43 -18.83
N PRO A 468 -16.74 -35.76 -18.75
CA PRO A 468 -17.35 -36.38 -17.59
C PRO A 468 -16.43 -36.30 -16.36
N SER A 469 -17.05 -36.07 -15.21
CA SER A 469 -16.36 -36.05 -13.90
C SER A 469 -15.92 -37.47 -13.50
N PRO A 470 -14.75 -37.65 -12.86
CA PRO A 470 -14.34 -38.95 -12.32
C PRO A 470 -15.17 -39.34 -11.07
N PRO A 471 -15.16 -40.63 -10.67
CA PRO A 471 -16.08 -41.16 -9.68
C PRO A 471 -15.81 -40.59 -8.27
N ARG A 472 -16.90 -40.40 -7.52
CA ARG A 472 -16.88 -40.10 -6.08
C ARG A 472 -16.21 -41.24 -5.31
N LEU A 473 -15.07 -40.96 -4.68
CA LEU A 473 -14.55 -41.81 -3.62
C LEU A 473 -15.30 -41.54 -2.31
N ALA A 474 -15.56 -42.62 -1.59
CA ALA A 474 -16.45 -42.73 -0.44
C ALA A 474 -16.13 -41.75 0.70
N ARG A 475 -17.21 -41.28 1.34
CA ARG A 475 -17.17 -40.66 2.67
C ARG A 475 -16.70 -41.73 3.66
N ASN A 476 -15.57 -41.47 4.32
CA ASN A 476 -15.33 -42.02 5.64
C ASN A 476 -15.80 -40.98 6.66
N ASP A 477 -16.93 -41.27 7.28
CA ASP A 477 -17.35 -40.65 8.53
C ASP A 477 -16.35 -41.07 9.63
N SER A 478 -15.69 -40.10 10.25
CA SER A 478 -15.10 -40.28 11.58
C SER A 478 -15.60 -39.19 12.50
N SER A 479 -16.69 -39.51 13.19
CA SER A 479 -17.10 -38.88 14.44
C SER A 479 -15.96 -39.01 15.46
N THR A 480 -15.43 -37.88 15.92
CA THR A 480 -14.57 -37.85 17.11
C THR A 480 -15.42 -37.40 18.29
N ALA A 481 -15.77 -38.36 19.13
CA ALA A 481 -16.45 -38.18 20.39
C ALA A 481 -15.59 -37.32 21.34
N PHE A 482 -16.19 -36.28 21.94
CA PHE A 482 -15.62 -35.56 23.06
C PHE A 482 -16.37 -35.97 24.33
N ALA A 483 -15.78 -36.86 25.10
CA ALA A 483 -16.11 -37.04 26.51
C ALA A 483 -14.82 -37.30 27.30
N GLU A 484 -14.73 -36.61 28.43
CA GLU A 484 -13.79 -36.80 29.54
C GLU A 484 -12.36 -36.27 29.34
N GLU A 485 -12.10 -35.07 29.88
CA GLU A 485 -11.03 -34.85 30.87
C GLU A 485 -11.11 -33.43 31.45
N THR A 486 -11.40 -33.36 32.74
CA THR A 486 -11.41 -32.14 33.55
C THR A 486 -9.97 -31.67 33.83
N GLY A 487 -9.46 -30.76 33.00
CA GLY A 487 -8.17 -30.05 33.16
C GLY A 487 -8.30 -28.52 33.08
N PRO A 488 -7.27 -27.71 33.43
CA PRO A 488 -7.44 -26.34 33.93
C PRO A 488 -8.05 -25.35 32.91
N ALA A 489 -9.06 -24.60 33.37
CA ALA A 489 -9.88 -23.72 32.54
C ALA A 489 -9.10 -22.56 31.88
N GLY A 490 -9.21 -22.45 30.55
CA GLY A 490 -8.77 -21.28 29.76
C GLY A 490 -7.65 -21.57 28.76
N LEU A 491 -6.69 -20.66 28.61
CA LEU A 491 -5.53 -20.82 27.71
C LEU A 491 -4.63 -22.02 28.06
N HIS A 492 -4.74 -22.59 29.27
CA HIS A 492 -4.02 -23.80 29.66
C HIS A 492 -4.53 -25.03 28.88
N GLY A 493 -5.84 -25.15 28.67
CA GLY A 493 -6.40 -26.19 27.80
C GLY A 493 -5.94 -26.06 26.34
N LEU A 494 -5.59 -24.85 25.89
CA LEU A 494 -5.00 -24.65 24.56
C LEU A 494 -3.56 -25.17 24.47
N ARG A 495 -2.78 -25.03 25.55
CA ARG A 495 -1.44 -25.61 25.65
C ARG A 495 -1.49 -27.14 25.54
N SER A 496 -2.38 -27.78 26.30
CA SER A 496 -2.57 -29.24 26.26
C SER A 496 -3.01 -29.73 24.87
N ARG A 497 -3.76 -28.91 24.12
CA ARG A 497 -4.11 -29.23 22.73
C ARG A 497 -2.93 -29.09 21.75
N PHE A 498 -2.00 -28.15 21.98
CA PHE A 498 -0.75 -28.09 21.20
C PHE A 498 0.25 -29.19 21.59
N GLU A 499 0.19 -29.68 22.83
CA GLU A 499 0.95 -30.88 23.25
C GLU A 499 0.45 -32.12 22.48
N ALA A 500 -0.86 -32.23 22.26
CA ALA A 500 -1.47 -33.30 21.48
C ALA A 500 -1.14 -33.30 19.96
N THR A 501 -0.54 -32.23 19.41
CA THR A 501 -0.13 -32.19 17.99
C THR A 501 1.30 -32.69 17.74
N GLY A 502 2.01 -33.12 18.79
CA GLY A 502 3.38 -33.62 18.69
C GLY A 502 4.46 -32.53 18.64
N LEU A 503 4.13 -31.28 18.97
CA LEU A 503 5.11 -30.19 19.10
C LEU A 503 5.95 -30.37 20.38
N ASN A 504 7.24 -30.03 20.31
CA ASN A 504 8.08 -30.01 21.50
C ASN A 504 7.78 -28.78 22.39
N ASN A 505 8.22 -28.84 23.66
CA ASN A 505 7.93 -27.81 24.66
C ASN A 505 8.40 -26.40 24.25
N ASP A 506 9.54 -26.30 23.56
CA ASP A 506 10.06 -25.01 23.09
C ASP A 506 9.19 -24.40 21.98
N ALA A 507 8.76 -25.23 21.02
CA ALA A 507 7.84 -24.80 19.97
C ALA A 507 6.48 -24.40 20.54
N ILE A 508 5.96 -25.16 21.51
CA ILE A 508 4.71 -24.81 22.22
C ILE A 508 4.86 -23.47 22.94
N HIS A 509 5.98 -23.26 23.65
CA HIS A 509 6.26 -22.01 24.32
C HIS A 509 6.32 -20.82 23.34
N LEU A 510 6.95 -20.99 22.17
CA LEU A 510 7.00 -19.97 21.13
C LEU A 510 5.61 -19.69 20.50
N VAL A 511 4.82 -20.72 20.24
CA VAL A 511 3.44 -20.59 19.72
C VAL A 511 2.55 -19.86 20.72
N MET A 512 2.64 -20.20 22.01
CA MET A 512 1.89 -19.52 23.07
C MET A 512 2.30 -18.04 23.22
N ASN A 513 3.56 -17.70 22.92
CA ASN A 513 4.06 -16.32 22.88
C ASN A 513 3.62 -15.51 21.66
N SER A 514 2.91 -16.12 20.69
CA SER A 514 2.30 -15.39 19.58
C SER A 514 1.22 -14.39 20.04
N TRP A 515 0.56 -14.67 21.17
CA TRP A 515 -0.35 -13.74 21.82
C TRP A 515 0.38 -12.89 22.85
N ARG A 516 0.35 -11.56 22.65
CA ARG A 516 0.84 -10.62 23.67
C ARG A 516 0.06 -10.80 24.99
N PRO A 517 0.68 -10.57 26.17
CA PRO A 517 0.04 -10.82 27.47
C PRO A 517 -1.35 -10.21 27.65
N ASN A 518 -1.58 -8.99 27.14
CA ASN A 518 -2.89 -8.34 27.20
C ASN A 518 -3.93 -9.02 26.30
N THR A 519 -3.52 -9.50 25.13
CA THR A 519 -4.39 -10.28 24.22
C THR A 519 -4.73 -11.61 24.87
N ALA A 520 -3.73 -12.31 25.41
CA ALA A 520 -3.91 -13.56 26.15
C ALA A 520 -4.90 -13.39 27.32
N LYS A 521 -4.72 -12.36 28.16
CA LYS A 521 -5.65 -12.05 29.26
C LYS A 521 -7.08 -11.80 28.76
N SER A 522 -7.22 -11.03 27.68
CA SER A 522 -8.53 -10.73 27.09
C SER A 522 -9.19 -11.96 26.48
N TYR A 523 -8.41 -12.81 25.81
CA TYR A 523 -8.89 -14.05 25.20
C TYR A 523 -9.35 -15.03 26.29
N ASN A 524 -8.54 -15.19 27.34
CA ASN A 524 -8.84 -16.06 28.46
C ASN A 524 -10.20 -15.72 29.10
N THR A 525 -10.54 -14.43 29.22
CA THR A 525 -11.86 -14.01 29.72
C THR A 525 -13.01 -14.57 28.89
N TYR A 526 -12.93 -14.53 27.56
CA TYR A 526 -14.01 -15.02 26.70
C TYR A 526 -14.00 -16.52 26.52
N ILE A 527 -12.83 -17.16 26.60
CA ILE A 527 -12.72 -18.62 26.62
C ILE A 527 -13.37 -19.17 27.89
N LYS A 528 -13.13 -18.56 29.06
CA LYS A 528 -13.83 -18.94 30.30
C LYS A 528 -15.34 -18.78 30.18
N LYS A 529 -15.82 -17.62 29.70
CA LYS A 529 -17.25 -17.40 29.46
C LYS A 529 -17.86 -18.42 28.49
N TRP A 530 -17.11 -18.88 27.51
CA TRP A 530 -17.54 -19.92 26.59
C TRP A 530 -17.67 -21.28 27.27
N LEU A 531 -16.66 -21.67 28.08
CA LEU A 531 -16.72 -22.90 28.87
C LEU A 531 -17.88 -22.88 29.88
N ASP A 532 -18.08 -21.74 30.57
CA ASP A 532 -19.20 -21.54 31.48
C ASP A 532 -20.54 -21.65 30.75
N TYR A 533 -20.63 -21.11 29.52
CA TYR A 533 -21.82 -21.21 28.67
C TYR A 533 -22.10 -22.65 28.24
N ILE A 534 -21.09 -23.43 27.86
CA ILE A 534 -21.23 -24.86 27.53
C ILE A 534 -21.75 -25.62 28.75
N ALA A 535 -21.11 -25.44 29.90
CA ALA A 535 -21.46 -26.13 31.13
C ALA A 535 -22.88 -25.79 31.59
N SER A 536 -23.24 -24.50 31.58
CA SER A 536 -24.57 -24.05 32.03
C SER A 536 -25.72 -24.50 31.12
N ASN A 537 -25.43 -24.83 29.85
CA ASN A 537 -26.44 -25.27 28.88
C ASN A 537 -26.36 -26.78 28.58
N ASN A 538 -25.54 -27.56 29.30
CA ASN A 538 -25.33 -28.99 29.08
C ASN A 538 -25.02 -29.36 27.61
N ILE A 539 -24.25 -28.51 26.92
CA ILE A 539 -23.93 -28.70 25.49
C ILE A 539 -22.84 -29.76 25.36
N ARG A 540 -23.15 -30.89 24.71
CA ARG A 540 -22.19 -31.99 24.45
C ARG A 540 -21.47 -31.83 23.12
N ASP A 541 -22.20 -31.44 22.06
CA ASP A 541 -21.64 -31.29 20.71
C ASP A 541 -21.38 -29.83 20.34
N ILE A 542 -20.11 -29.47 20.11
CA ILE A 542 -19.73 -28.11 19.70
C ILE A 542 -19.95 -27.93 18.19
N THR A 543 -21.06 -27.29 17.83
CA THR A 543 -21.40 -26.95 16.44
C THR A 543 -21.31 -25.45 16.15
N ILE A 544 -21.35 -25.05 14.88
CA ILE A 544 -21.46 -23.64 14.49
C ILE A 544 -22.68 -22.96 15.12
N ALA A 545 -23.80 -23.68 15.26
CA ALA A 545 -25.01 -23.16 15.89
C ALA A 545 -24.79 -22.84 17.37
N THR A 546 -24.13 -23.73 18.12
CA THR A 546 -23.79 -23.47 19.54
C THR A 546 -22.90 -22.26 19.70
N PHE A 547 -21.90 -22.10 18.80
CA PHE A 547 -21.01 -20.95 18.81
C PHE A 547 -21.73 -19.64 18.45
N ALA A 548 -22.62 -19.67 17.45
CA ALA A 548 -23.45 -18.53 17.09
C ALA A 548 -24.36 -18.11 18.26
N ASN A 549 -24.98 -19.08 18.95
CA ASN A 549 -25.85 -18.82 20.09
C ASN A 549 -25.11 -18.20 21.28
N PHE A 550 -23.87 -18.61 21.55
CA PHE A 550 -23.03 -17.94 22.55
C PHE A 550 -22.76 -16.46 22.20
N LEU A 551 -22.40 -16.17 20.95
CA LEU A 551 -22.17 -14.79 20.51
C LEU A 551 -23.46 -13.95 20.57
N SER A 552 -24.60 -14.55 20.25
CA SER A 552 -25.93 -13.95 20.43
C SER A 552 -26.26 -13.70 21.90
N ASN A 553 -25.92 -14.62 22.81
CA ASN A 553 -26.08 -14.44 24.25
C ASN A 553 -25.27 -13.23 24.75
N LEU A 554 -24.02 -13.07 24.31
CA LEU A 554 -23.23 -11.88 24.64
C LEU A 554 -23.90 -10.58 24.14
N TYR A 555 -24.53 -10.60 22.97
CA TYR A 555 -25.30 -9.47 22.46
C TYR A 555 -26.52 -9.16 23.32
N ILE A 556 -27.28 -10.17 23.74
CA ILE A 556 -28.43 -10.03 24.64
C ILE A 556 -27.99 -9.43 25.97
N LEU A 557 -26.82 -9.83 26.51
CA LEU A 557 -26.19 -9.26 27.70
C LEU A 557 -25.63 -7.83 27.51
N GLY A 558 -26.01 -7.12 26.45
CA GLY A 558 -25.67 -5.71 26.25
C GLY A 558 -24.30 -5.45 25.59
N ASN A 559 -23.56 -6.48 25.19
CA ASN A 559 -22.23 -6.27 24.60
C ASN A 559 -22.32 -5.69 23.19
N GLY A 560 -21.41 -4.78 22.86
CA GLY A 560 -21.30 -4.17 21.53
C GLY A 560 -20.44 -4.99 20.56
N TYR A 561 -20.50 -4.64 19.27
CA TYR A 561 -19.80 -5.33 18.19
C TYR A 561 -18.32 -5.65 18.46
N ARG A 562 -17.55 -4.68 18.96
CA ARG A 562 -16.10 -4.87 19.20
C ARG A 562 -15.81 -5.96 20.24
N THR A 563 -16.65 -6.02 21.27
CA THR A 563 -16.54 -6.99 22.37
C THR A 563 -16.89 -8.39 21.88
N ILE A 564 -17.98 -8.51 21.11
CA ILE A 564 -18.44 -9.79 20.56
C ILE A 564 -17.45 -10.31 19.50
N ASN A 565 -16.88 -9.43 18.67
CA ASN A 565 -15.85 -9.82 17.71
C ASN A 565 -14.54 -10.27 18.40
N LEU A 566 -14.21 -9.72 19.56
CA LEU A 566 -13.10 -10.21 20.38
C LEU A 566 -13.40 -11.60 20.96
N ALA A 567 -14.61 -11.81 21.48
CA ALA A 567 -15.07 -13.13 21.92
C ALA A 567 -15.02 -14.16 20.79
N ARG A 568 -15.50 -13.79 19.59
CA ARG A 568 -15.41 -14.64 18.39
C ARG A 568 -13.98 -15.07 18.12
N SER A 569 -13.04 -14.12 18.05
CA SER A 569 -11.64 -14.44 17.76
C SER A 569 -11.01 -15.32 18.85
N ALA A 570 -11.34 -15.07 20.12
CA ALA A 570 -10.78 -15.82 21.24
C ALA A 570 -11.25 -17.28 21.25
N VAL A 571 -12.56 -17.49 21.12
CA VAL A 571 -13.16 -18.82 21.14
C VAL A 571 -12.82 -19.59 19.86
N ALA A 572 -12.82 -18.95 18.69
CA ALA A 572 -12.42 -19.62 17.45
C ALA A 572 -10.96 -20.12 17.50
N ALA A 573 -10.04 -19.31 18.05
CA ALA A 573 -8.66 -19.73 18.26
C ALA A 573 -8.55 -20.89 19.27
N PHE A 574 -9.44 -20.93 20.27
CA PHE A 574 -9.50 -22.03 21.23
C PHE A 574 -10.06 -23.33 20.63
N LEU A 575 -11.05 -23.24 19.75
CA LEU A 575 -11.72 -24.40 19.15
C LEU A 575 -10.87 -25.08 18.06
N ALA A 576 -10.01 -24.34 17.36
CA ALA A 576 -9.22 -24.83 16.24
C ALA A 576 -7.72 -24.44 16.36
N PRO A 577 -6.94 -25.08 17.26
CA PRO A 577 -5.53 -24.76 17.48
C PRO A 577 -4.65 -24.96 16.23
N ASP A 578 -5.01 -25.90 15.36
CA ASP A 578 -4.20 -26.28 14.18
C ASP A 578 -4.54 -25.44 12.94
N GLY A 579 -5.42 -24.45 13.08
CA GLY A 579 -5.83 -23.54 12.00
C GLY A 579 -6.82 -24.13 10.98
N PHE A 580 -7.25 -25.39 11.14
CA PHE A 580 -8.03 -26.12 10.13
C PHE A 580 -9.57 -26.07 10.26
N VAL A 581 -10.16 -25.28 11.16
CA VAL A 581 -11.63 -25.16 11.24
C VAL A 581 -12.11 -23.71 11.32
N GLY A 582 -12.89 -23.30 10.32
CA GLY A 582 -13.37 -21.94 10.09
C GLY A 582 -14.45 -21.44 11.04
N PHE A 583 -14.51 -21.83 12.32
CA PHE A 583 -15.55 -21.38 13.26
C PHE A 583 -15.69 -19.85 13.28
N GLY A 584 -14.57 -19.13 13.41
CA GLY A 584 -14.57 -17.67 13.43
C GLY A 584 -14.81 -17.01 12.07
N THR A 585 -14.62 -17.73 10.96
CA THR A 585 -14.77 -17.21 9.59
C THR A 585 -16.02 -17.75 8.89
N HIS A 586 -16.79 -18.60 9.58
CA HIS A 586 -17.98 -19.23 9.04
C HIS A 586 -19.01 -18.17 8.59
N PRO A 587 -19.72 -18.37 7.46
CA PRO A 587 -20.69 -17.40 6.94
C PRO A 587 -21.76 -16.99 7.96
N ILE A 588 -22.29 -17.94 8.75
CA ILE A 588 -23.29 -17.65 9.81
C ILE A 588 -22.71 -16.70 10.87
N ILE A 589 -21.50 -16.96 11.36
CA ILE A 589 -20.86 -16.12 12.39
C ILE A 589 -20.53 -14.73 11.85
N THR A 590 -20.10 -14.66 10.59
CA THR A 590 -19.82 -13.39 9.91
C THR A 590 -21.11 -12.58 9.69
N LYS A 591 -22.21 -13.22 9.29
CA LYS A 591 -23.54 -12.59 9.18
C LYS A 591 -24.07 -12.15 10.53
N LEU A 592 -23.93 -12.96 11.58
CA LEU A 592 -24.31 -12.61 12.95
C LEU A 592 -23.59 -11.35 13.42
N LEU A 593 -22.25 -11.31 13.27
CA LEU A 593 -21.48 -10.12 13.60
C LEU A 593 -21.89 -8.89 12.79
N ARG A 594 -22.23 -9.05 11.51
CA ARG A 594 -22.78 -7.96 10.69
C ARG A 594 -24.14 -7.49 11.24
N GLY A 595 -25.03 -8.40 11.63
CA GLY A 595 -26.29 -8.08 12.29
C GLY A 595 -26.11 -7.33 13.62
N VAL A 596 -25.17 -7.78 14.45
CA VAL A 596 -24.76 -7.08 15.69
C VAL A 596 -24.28 -5.67 15.38
N PHE A 597 -23.47 -5.48 14.33
CA PHE A 597 -23.00 -4.16 13.93
C PHE A 597 -24.15 -3.27 13.41
N HIS A 598 -25.08 -3.79 12.61
CA HIS A 598 -26.21 -3.02 12.11
C HIS A 598 -27.16 -2.59 13.24
N LYS A 599 -27.43 -3.47 14.20
CA LYS A 599 -28.29 -3.16 15.35
C LYS A 599 -27.61 -2.28 16.40
N ARG A 600 -26.30 -2.43 16.60
CA ARG A 600 -25.49 -1.63 17.55
C ARG A 600 -24.17 -1.20 16.90
N PRO A 601 -24.18 -0.17 16.03
CA PRO A 601 -22.99 0.25 15.30
C PRO A 601 -21.92 0.79 16.25
N ALA A 602 -20.67 0.41 15.99
CA ALA A 602 -19.52 0.91 16.74
C ALA A 602 -19.14 2.32 16.24
N LEU A 603 -19.83 3.34 16.73
CA LEU A 603 -19.52 4.73 16.41
C LEU A 603 -18.19 5.19 17.06
N PRO A 604 -17.47 6.15 16.45
CA PRO A 604 -16.34 6.79 17.11
C PRO A 604 -16.79 7.39 18.44
N LYS A 605 -16.02 7.14 19.50
CA LYS A 605 -16.36 7.64 20.84
C LYS A 605 -16.48 9.17 20.89
N TYR A 606 -15.73 9.88 20.04
CA TYR A 606 -15.69 11.34 19.99
C TYR A 606 -15.99 11.82 18.58
N THR A 607 -16.96 12.73 18.45
CA THR A 607 -17.30 13.47 17.21
C THR A 607 -16.53 14.79 17.12
N SER A 608 -16.29 15.45 18.27
CA SER A 608 -15.40 16.60 18.46
C SER A 608 -14.36 16.30 19.54
N THR A 609 -13.31 17.11 19.65
CA THR A 609 -12.28 17.01 20.71
C THR A 609 -12.14 18.33 21.47
N TRP A 610 -11.54 18.32 22.65
CA TRP A 610 -11.28 19.54 23.43
C TRP A 610 -10.09 20.34 22.88
N ASN A 611 -10.07 21.65 23.16
CA ASN A 611 -9.00 22.57 22.74
C ASN A 611 -7.76 22.42 23.62
N VAL A 612 -6.61 22.10 23.00
CA VAL A 612 -5.34 21.91 23.71
C VAL A 612 -4.83 23.18 24.41
N ASP A 613 -5.21 24.35 23.93
CA ASP A 613 -4.72 25.64 24.45
C ASP A 613 -5.19 25.89 25.88
N VAL A 614 -6.37 25.39 26.25
CA VAL A 614 -6.89 25.43 27.62
C VAL A 614 -5.94 24.75 28.59
N VAL A 615 -5.43 23.57 28.21
CA VAL A 615 -4.49 22.80 29.03
C VAL A 615 -3.11 23.44 29.02
N ILE A 616 -2.63 23.95 27.88
CA ILE A 616 -1.32 24.61 27.79
C ILE A 616 -1.28 25.87 28.65
N LYS A 617 -2.33 26.71 28.59
CA LYS A 617 -2.49 27.89 29.44
C LYS A 617 -2.46 27.50 30.91
N PHE A 618 -3.27 26.52 31.30
CA PHE A 618 -3.29 26.00 32.67
C PHE A 618 -1.91 25.50 33.13
N LEU A 619 -1.14 24.82 32.28
CA LEU A 619 0.21 24.37 32.61
C LEU A 619 1.22 25.52 32.77
N SER A 620 1.05 26.62 32.03
CA SER A 620 1.94 27.79 32.09
C SER A 620 1.74 28.65 33.35
N GLU A 621 0.59 28.52 34.00
CA GLU A 621 0.23 29.21 35.24
C GLU A 621 0.74 28.48 36.50
N TRP A 622 1.19 27.23 36.37
CA TRP A 622 1.74 26.47 37.49
C TRP A 622 3.17 26.95 37.86
N PRO A 623 3.63 26.67 39.10
CA PRO A 623 4.93 27.15 39.61
C PRO A 623 6.14 26.80 38.73
N ASP A 624 7.23 27.56 38.88
CA ASP A 624 8.48 27.34 38.15
C ASP A 624 9.13 25.99 38.48
N LEU A 625 9.97 25.51 37.57
CA LEU A 625 10.50 24.15 37.56
C LEU A 625 11.26 23.77 38.85
N ASN A 626 11.92 24.75 39.47
CA ASN A 626 12.74 24.53 40.67
C ASN A 626 11.92 24.40 41.96
N VAL A 627 10.67 24.90 41.98
CA VAL A 627 9.82 24.96 43.17
C VAL A 627 8.73 23.88 43.17
N MET A 628 8.54 23.18 42.04
CA MET A 628 7.49 22.17 41.92
C MET A 628 7.70 20.96 42.83
N SER A 629 6.62 20.54 43.51
CA SER A 629 6.56 19.23 44.16
C SER A 629 6.72 18.10 43.14
N LEU A 630 7.19 16.92 43.57
CA LEU A 630 7.30 15.74 42.71
C LEU A 630 5.96 15.40 42.03
N LYS A 631 4.83 15.58 42.73
CA LYS A 631 3.49 15.41 42.15
C LYS A 631 3.26 16.37 40.99
N GLN A 632 3.51 17.66 41.17
CA GLN A 632 3.29 18.65 40.11
C GLN A 632 4.22 18.41 38.91
N LEU A 633 5.51 18.17 39.17
CA LEU A 633 6.50 17.86 38.14
C LEU A 633 6.08 16.62 37.32
N THR A 634 5.65 15.55 37.99
CA THR A 634 5.19 14.31 37.36
C THR A 634 3.98 14.57 36.44
N LEU A 635 2.96 15.25 36.95
CA LEU A 635 1.71 15.48 36.22
C LEU A 635 1.94 16.36 34.98
N ARG A 636 2.74 17.42 35.12
CA ARG A 636 3.09 18.31 34.02
C ARG A 636 3.92 17.58 32.96
N LEU A 637 4.97 16.86 33.36
CA LEU A 637 5.78 16.06 32.43
C LEU A 637 4.92 15.06 31.66
N VAL A 638 4.03 14.32 32.34
CA VAL A 638 3.13 13.37 31.70
C VAL A 638 2.23 14.04 30.66
N MET A 639 1.66 15.20 30.98
CA MET A 639 0.79 15.90 30.02
C MET A 639 1.58 16.44 28.83
N LEU A 640 2.75 17.05 29.05
CA LEU A 640 3.64 17.53 27.98
C LEU A 640 4.06 16.38 27.06
N LEU A 641 4.47 15.23 27.62
CA LEU A 641 4.79 14.03 26.84
C LEU A 641 3.60 13.57 26.00
N CYS A 642 2.38 13.57 26.54
CA CYS A 642 1.20 13.15 25.79
C CYS A 642 0.81 14.13 24.67
N LEU A 643 0.86 15.43 24.96
CA LEU A 643 0.48 16.48 24.02
C LEU A 643 1.49 16.60 22.87
N LEU A 644 2.79 16.70 23.18
CA LEU A 644 3.82 16.99 22.18
C LEU A 644 4.17 15.78 21.31
N SER A 645 4.07 14.56 21.84
CA SER A 645 4.35 13.35 21.05
C SER A 645 3.15 12.85 20.24
N GLY A 646 1.92 13.12 20.70
CA GLY A 646 0.72 12.45 20.17
C GLY A 646 0.77 10.92 20.31
N GLN A 647 1.66 10.37 21.13
CA GLN A 647 1.82 8.93 21.31
C GLN A 647 0.68 8.29 22.11
N ARG A 648 0.56 6.96 22.05
CA ARG A 648 -0.42 6.25 22.90
C ARG A 648 0.05 6.32 24.34
N GLY A 649 -0.87 6.37 25.29
CA GLY A 649 -0.51 6.26 26.71
C GLY A 649 0.29 5.00 27.03
N GLU A 650 0.09 3.89 26.29
CA GLU A 650 0.94 2.69 26.42
C GLU A 650 2.40 2.95 26.01
N THR A 651 2.62 3.75 24.97
CA THR A 651 3.97 4.13 24.52
C THR A 651 4.66 5.00 25.57
N ILE A 652 3.96 6.03 26.08
CA ILE A 652 4.50 6.91 27.15
C ILE A 652 4.81 6.11 28.42
N TYR A 653 3.92 5.19 28.79
CA TYR A 653 4.11 4.29 29.92
C TYR A 653 5.35 3.36 29.79
N LYS A 654 5.75 3.02 28.57
CA LYS A 654 6.87 2.11 28.28
C LYS A 654 8.21 2.83 28.10
N ILE A 655 8.26 4.15 28.24
CA ILE A 655 9.52 4.89 28.17
C ILE A 655 10.43 4.43 29.31
N ARG A 656 11.67 4.09 28.95
CA ARG A 656 12.74 3.72 29.86
C ARG A 656 13.75 4.85 29.99
N VAL A 657 14.49 4.90 31.09
CA VAL A 657 15.51 5.93 31.30
C VAL A 657 16.69 5.71 30.35
N ASN A 658 17.12 4.45 30.19
CA ASN A 658 18.22 4.08 29.29
C ASN A 658 17.90 4.31 27.80
N ASP A 659 16.62 4.47 27.46
CA ASP A 659 16.13 4.73 26.12
C ASP A 659 16.18 6.23 25.75
N ILE A 660 16.57 7.10 26.70
CA ILE A 660 16.56 8.57 26.56
C ILE A 660 17.98 9.09 26.32
N SER A 661 18.17 9.89 25.27
CA SER A 661 19.42 10.60 25.02
C SER A 661 19.19 12.10 24.82
N PHE A 662 19.99 12.92 25.50
CA PHE A 662 19.95 14.38 25.42
C PHE A 662 21.01 14.90 24.47
N HIS A 663 20.65 15.92 23.69
CA HIS A 663 21.51 16.71 22.82
C HIS A 663 21.17 18.19 23.04
N ASP A 664 22.03 19.12 22.62
CA ASP A 664 21.98 20.55 22.97
C ASP A 664 20.59 21.18 22.96
N ASN A 665 19.76 20.87 21.95
CA ASN A 665 18.40 21.43 21.81
C ASN A 665 17.28 20.38 21.75
N ALA A 666 17.55 19.11 22.02
CA ALA A 666 16.55 18.04 21.87
C ALA A 666 16.82 16.80 22.74
N CYS A 667 15.75 16.06 23.01
CA CYS A 667 15.75 14.75 23.62
C CYS A 667 15.25 13.73 22.61
N PHE A 668 15.97 12.61 22.45
CA PHE A 668 15.54 11.47 21.65
C PHE A 668 15.17 10.31 22.56
N ILE A 669 14.04 9.67 22.27
CA ILE A 669 13.56 8.49 22.99
C ILE A 669 13.45 7.33 22.00
N VAL A 670 14.35 6.36 22.13
CA VAL A 670 14.28 5.08 21.41
C VAL A 670 13.33 4.16 22.16
N PHE A 671 12.72 3.17 21.50
CA PHE A 671 11.85 2.21 22.18
C PHE A 671 12.44 0.81 22.04
N SER A 672 13.21 0.39 23.04
CA SER A 672 13.82 -0.95 23.08
C SER A 672 12.79 -2.07 23.30
N SER A 673 11.61 -1.73 23.84
CA SER A 673 10.54 -2.69 24.11
C SER A 673 9.49 -2.80 23.00
N LEU A 674 8.88 -3.99 22.85
CA LEU A 674 7.78 -4.19 21.89
C LEU A 674 6.55 -3.36 22.27
N LEU A 675 6.24 -2.38 21.43
CA LEU A 675 5.02 -1.57 21.52
C LEU A 675 3.84 -2.28 20.84
N LYS A 676 2.61 -1.87 21.15
CA LYS A 676 1.38 -2.40 20.53
C LYS A 676 1.38 -2.29 18.99
N THR A 677 2.09 -1.30 18.44
CA THR A 677 2.22 -1.10 17.00
C THR A 677 3.46 -1.73 16.38
N SER A 678 4.33 -2.35 17.18
CA SER A 678 5.49 -3.07 16.66
C SER A 678 5.07 -4.36 15.95
N ASN A 679 5.68 -4.63 14.81
CA ASN A 679 5.60 -5.90 14.10
C ASN A 679 6.99 -6.26 13.51
N PRO A 680 7.24 -7.50 13.04
CA PRO A 680 8.56 -7.92 12.59
C PRO A 680 9.20 -7.06 11.49
N LYS A 681 8.39 -6.34 10.71
CA LYS A 681 8.85 -5.47 9.61
C LYS A 681 8.88 -3.99 10.01
N ARG A 682 8.46 -3.64 11.23
CA ARG A 682 8.22 -2.25 11.62
C ARG A 682 8.32 -2.02 13.12
N HIS A 683 9.33 -1.26 13.49
CA HIS A 683 9.47 -0.64 14.80
C HIS A 683 9.07 0.84 14.74
N LEU A 684 8.71 1.41 15.89
CA LEU A 684 8.48 2.84 16.00
C LEU A 684 9.83 3.56 15.88
N GLN A 685 9.88 4.61 15.06
CA GLN A 685 11.07 5.45 14.93
C GLN A 685 11.34 6.20 16.26
N PRO A 686 12.58 6.61 16.54
CA PRO A 686 12.90 7.40 17.72
C PRO A 686 12.00 8.64 17.82
N LEU A 687 11.45 8.89 19.01
CA LEU A 687 10.65 10.08 19.30
C LEU A 687 11.60 11.24 19.59
N GLU A 688 11.54 12.30 18.78
CA GLU A 688 12.29 13.54 18.95
C GLU A 688 11.41 14.56 19.70
N LEU A 689 11.88 15.05 20.85
CA LEU A 689 11.25 16.12 21.64
C LEU A 689 12.22 17.29 21.73
N ARG A 690 11.82 18.47 21.27
CA ARG A 690 12.72 19.63 21.26
C ARG A 690 12.56 20.49 22.50
N SER A 691 13.66 21.17 22.85
CA SER A 691 13.65 22.22 23.86
C SER A 691 12.75 23.38 23.42
N PHE A 692 12.21 24.12 24.38
CA PHE A 692 11.36 25.27 24.14
C PHE A 692 11.83 26.44 25.00
N THR A 693 11.75 27.66 24.46
CA THR A 693 12.27 28.88 25.10
C THR A 693 11.61 29.18 26.43
N ASN A 694 10.30 28.90 26.56
CA ASN A 694 9.63 29.01 27.86
C ASN A 694 9.88 27.75 28.70
N GLU A 695 10.70 27.88 29.73
CA GLU A 695 11.03 26.79 30.64
C GLU A 695 9.80 26.14 31.29
N ARG A 696 8.71 26.90 31.50
CA ARG A 696 7.46 26.37 32.10
C ARG A 696 6.77 25.32 31.23
N LEU A 697 7.03 25.33 29.93
CA LEU A 697 6.44 24.42 28.94
C LEU A 697 7.49 23.52 28.23
N CYS A 698 8.79 23.71 28.53
CA CYS A 698 9.87 22.96 27.91
C CYS A 698 9.91 21.50 28.41
N VAL A 699 9.45 20.55 27.60
CA VAL A 699 9.44 19.12 27.97
C VAL A 699 10.83 18.56 28.26
N VAL A 700 11.87 19.07 27.59
CA VAL A 700 13.26 18.63 27.80
C VAL A 700 13.74 19.02 29.21
N SER A 701 13.56 20.28 29.61
CA SER A 701 13.92 20.74 30.96
C SER A 701 13.15 20.00 32.05
N HIS A 702 11.85 19.74 31.81
CA HIS A 702 11.02 18.94 32.72
C HIS A 702 11.51 17.50 32.85
N LEU A 703 11.91 16.88 31.74
CA LEU A 703 12.43 15.52 31.73
C LEU A 703 13.78 15.44 32.45
N GLN A 704 14.70 16.38 32.22
CA GLN A 704 15.98 16.47 32.92
C GLN A 704 15.78 16.65 34.43
N ARG A 705 14.94 17.61 34.86
CA ARG A 705 14.63 17.82 36.28
C ARG A 705 13.98 16.60 36.91
N TYR A 706 13.05 15.95 36.20
CA TYR A 706 12.39 14.75 36.69
C TYR A 706 13.39 13.61 36.90
N LEU A 707 14.29 13.37 35.95
CA LEU A 707 15.35 12.37 36.09
C LEU A 707 16.26 12.68 37.28
N ALA A 708 16.69 13.93 37.45
CA ALA A 708 17.53 14.35 38.57
C ALA A 708 16.88 14.11 39.94
N VAL A 709 15.62 14.53 40.11
CA VAL A 709 14.89 14.40 41.40
C VAL A 709 14.52 12.95 41.70
N THR A 710 14.38 12.11 40.67
CA THR A 710 13.98 10.70 40.84
C THR A 710 15.15 9.72 40.91
N GLN A 711 16.37 10.15 40.60
CA GLN A 711 17.55 9.29 40.53
C GLN A 711 17.77 8.47 41.81
N GLY A 712 17.66 9.11 42.99
CA GLY A 712 17.87 8.47 44.29
C GLY A 712 16.70 7.60 44.80
N ILE A 713 15.53 7.65 44.17
CA ILE A 713 14.32 6.91 44.60
C ILE A 713 13.89 5.83 43.58
N ARG A 714 14.71 5.59 42.55
CA ARG A 714 14.37 4.74 41.40
C ARG A 714 14.92 3.32 41.59
N LEU A 715 14.03 2.33 41.55
CA LEU A 715 14.39 0.90 41.69
C LEU A 715 14.45 0.13 40.36
N GLY A 716 14.32 0.82 39.22
CA GLY A 716 14.33 0.19 37.90
C GLY A 716 14.26 1.19 36.75
N ASP A 717 14.27 0.69 35.52
CA ASP A 717 14.48 1.49 34.31
C ASP A 717 13.22 2.20 33.77
N GLN A 718 12.01 1.92 34.28
CA GLN A 718 10.81 2.63 33.81
C GLN A 718 10.87 4.11 34.20
N LEU A 719 10.64 5.03 33.24
CA LEU A 719 10.73 6.48 33.48
C LEU A 719 9.82 6.95 34.62
N LEU A 720 8.52 6.68 34.55
CA LEU A 720 7.53 7.24 35.47
C LEU A 720 7.36 6.42 36.75
N LEU A 721 7.48 7.09 37.90
CA LEU A 721 7.31 6.53 39.25
C LEU A 721 6.12 7.16 39.98
N THR A 722 5.50 6.44 40.91
CA THR A 722 4.48 7.01 41.81
C THR A 722 5.06 8.16 42.62
N TYR A 723 4.38 9.30 42.68
CA TYR A 723 4.81 10.45 43.48
C TYR A 723 4.49 10.31 44.98
N ILE A 724 3.72 9.29 45.38
CA ILE A 724 3.43 8.95 46.79
C ILE A 724 4.37 7.81 47.20
N LYS A 725 4.92 7.87 48.42
CA LYS A 725 5.73 6.80 49.02
C LYS A 725 4.86 5.56 49.28
N PRO A 726 5.38 4.33 49.06
CA PRO A 726 6.67 4.02 48.46
C PRO A 726 6.70 4.34 46.96
N HIS A 727 7.79 4.95 46.48
CA HIS A 727 7.97 5.30 45.08
C HIS A 727 8.20 4.02 44.26
N ARG A 728 7.24 3.66 43.40
CA ARG A 728 7.27 2.44 42.59
C ARG A 728 7.05 2.77 41.11
N PRO A 729 7.56 1.95 40.18
CA PRO A 729 7.14 2.00 38.78
C PRO A 729 5.62 2.02 38.66
N ILE A 730 5.08 2.93 37.86
CA ILE A 730 3.63 3.08 37.75
C ILE A 730 3.00 1.88 37.05
N ALA A 731 1.70 1.66 37.28
CA ALA A 731 0.89 0.83 36.39
C ALA A 731 0.26 1.69 35.28
N ARG A 732 -0.11 1.08 34.15
CA ARG A 732 -0.79 1.78 33.03
C ARG A 732 -2.06 2.53 33.47
N GLY A 733 -2.81 1.97 34.42
CA GLY A 733 -4.01 2.60 34.98
C GLY A 733 -3.70 3.90 35.72
N THR A 734 -2.54 3.99 36.36
CA THR A 734 -2.07 5.20 37.06
C THR A 734 -1.84 6.35 36.09
N LEU A 735 -1.16 6.11 34.97
CA LEU A 735 -0.97 7.12 33.92
C LEU A 735 -2.31 7.69 33.43
N SER A 736 -3.28 6.81 33.17
CA SER A 736 -4.60 7.21 32.69
C SER A 736 -5.36 8.05 33.72
N ARG A 737 -5.22 7.73 35.02
CA ARG A 737 -5.80 8.52 36.12
C ARG A 737 -5.16 9.90 36.21
N TRP A 738 -3.84 10.00 36.09
CA TRP A 738 -3.10 11.26 36.12
C TRP A 738 -3.48 12.21 34.98
N ILE A 739 -3.56 11.68 33.75
CA ILE A 739 -4.01 12.45 32.58
C ILE A 739 -5.44 12.97 32.82
N LYS A 740 -6.37 12.10 33.23
CA LYS A 740 -7.74 12.52 33.54
C LYS A 740 -7.80 13.58 34.65
N MET A 741 -7.02 13.40 35.72
CA MET A 741 -6.98 14.34 36.83
C MET A 741 -6.54 15.73 36.35
N LEU A 742 -5.47 15.81 35.55
CA LEU A 742 -4.99 17.10 35.04
C LEU A 742 -5.98 17.72 34.04
N LEU A 743 -6.61 16.92 33.17
CA LEU A 743 -7.67 17.41 32.29
C LEU A 743 -8.82 18.02 33.07
N LYS A 744 -9.26 17.36 34.16
CA LYS A 744 -10.31 17.88 35.04
C LYS A 744 -9.88 19.18 35.71
N MET A 745 -8.64 19.26 36.20
CA MET A 745 -8.09 20.48 36.81
C MET A 745 -8.01 21.64 35.82
N ALA A 746 -7.72 21.37 34.55
CA ALA A 746 -7.68 22.37 33.48
C ALA A 746 -9.07 22.76 32.93
N GLY A 747 -10.18 22.27 33.51
CA GLY A 747 -11.53 22.58 33.06
C GLY A 747 -12.05 21.76 31.86
N VAL A 748 -11.35 20.70 31.45
CA VAL A 748 -11.84 19.79 30.40
C VAL A 748 -12.86 18.81 30.98
N ASN A 749 -14.03 18.68 30.34
CA ASN A 749 -15.07 17.75 30.76
C ASN A 749 -14.61 16.28 30.63
N THR A 750 -14.24 15.67 31.76
CA THR A 750 -13.74 14.27 31.81
C THR A 750 -14.81 13.18 31.85
N GLU A 751 -16.08 13.56 31.93
CA GLU A 751 -17.22 12.66 31.74
C GLU A 751 -17.34 12.29 30.25
N VAL A 752 -17.13 13.29 29.39
CA VAL A 752 -17.04 13.10 27.94
C VAL A 752 -15.65 12.57 27.56
N TYR A 753 -14.58 13.28 27.91
CA TYR A 753 -13.24 13.02 27.40
C TYR A 753 -12.39 12.16 28.34
N SER A 754 -11.98 10.98 27.86
CA SER A 754 -11.05 10.12 28.61
C SER A 754 -9.59 10.52 28.40
N ALA A 755 -8.66 9.95 29.17
CA ALA A 755 -7.21 10.12 28.94
C ALA A 755 -6.75 9.77 27.51
N HIS A 756 -7.49 8.91 26.79
CA HIS A 756 -7.13 8.61 25.40
C HIS A 756 -7.39 9.78 24.45
N SER A 757 -8.30 10.69 24.81
CA SER A 757 -8.65 11.87 23.99
C SER A 757 -7.48 12.82 23.76
N THR A 758 -6.48 12.87 24.66
CA THR A 758 -5.30 13.74 24.53
C THR A 758 -4.58 13.56 23.20
N ARG A 759 -4.51 12.32 22.70
CA ARG A 759 -3.93 12.03 21.39
C ARG A 759 -4.74 12.58 20.23
N VAL A 760 -6.08 12.55 20.34
CA VAL A 760 -7.00 13.11 19.33
C VAL A 760 -6.89 14.62 19.33
N ALA A 761 -6.92 15.24 20.51
CA ALA A 761 -6.77 16.67 20.71
C ALA A 761 -5.44 17.19 20.15
N SER A 762 -4.31 16.56 20.52
CA SER A 762 -3.00 17.03 20.09
C SER A 762 -2.78 16.92 18.59
N THR A 763 -3.13 15.78 17.99
CA THR A 763 -2.90 15.55 16.56
C THR A 763 -3.88 16.33 15.68
N SER A 764 -5.11 16.58 16.15
CA SER A 764 -6.05 17.49 15.48
C SER A 764 -5.56 18.94 15.55
N ALA A 765 -5.08 19.39 16.72
CA ALA A 765 -4.56 20.74 16.89
C ALA A 765 -3.29 20.97 16.05
N ALA A 766 -2.41 19.98 15.95
CA ALA A 766 -1.25 20.04 15.06
C ALA A 766 -1.67 20.21 13.58
N MET A 767 -2.68 19.45 13.13
CA MET A 767 -3.17 19.55 11.75
C MET A 767 -3.82 20.91 11.47
N VAL A 768 -4.64 21.43 12.39
CA VAL A 768 -5.26 22.76 12.27
C VAL A 768 -4.21 23.87 12.23
N ARG A 769 -3.05 23.67 12.88
CA ARG A 769 -1.91 24.60 12.87
C ARG A 769 -0.91 24.35 11.73
N ASN A 770 -1.34 23.69 10.66
CA ASN A 770 -0.54 23.45 9.46
C ASN A 770 0.77 22.67 9.68
N VAL A 771 0.85 21.84 10.72
CA VAL A 771 1.97 20.90 10.85
C VAL A 771 1.91 19.90 9.67
N PRO A 772 3.00 19.69 8.90
CA PRO A 772 3.03 18.71 7.83
C PRO A 772 2.53 17.35 8.28
N LEU A 773 1.62 16.79 7.50
CA LEU A 773 0.96 15.54 7.86
C LEU A 773 1.95 14.39 8.06
N ASP A 774 3.06 14.34 7.31
CA ASP A 774 4.07 13.31 7.49
C ASP A 774 4.77 13.39 8.86
N VAL A 775 4.95 14.61 9.40
CA VAL A 775 5.46 14.84 10.76
C VAL A 775 4.44 14.34 11.78
N ILE A 776 3.16 14.70 11.64
CA ILE A 776 2.09 14.21 12.55
C ILE A 776 2.03 12.68 12.53
N LEU A 777 2.03 12.06 11.34
CA LEU A 777 1.99 10.61 11.20
C LEU A 777 3.22 9.96 11.82
N ARG A 778 4.42 10.51 11.61
CA ARG A 778 5.67 9.99 12.17
C ARG A 778 5.68 10.10 13.70
N SER A 779 5.43 11.29 14.24
CA SER A 779 5.46 11.58 15.69
C SER A 779 4.41 10.77 16.44
N ALA A 780 3.21 10.60 15.88
CA ALA A 780 2.17 9.78 16.50
C ALA A 780 2.34 8.27 16.25
N GLY A 781 3.23 7.84 15.36
CA GLY A 781 3.46 6.43 15.04
C GLY A 781 2.39 5.79 14.13
N TRP A 782 1.91 6.52 13.11
CA TRP A 782 1.00 6.05 12.06
C TRP A 782 1.73 5.86 10.71
N SER A 783 1.26 4.94 9.87
CA SER A 783 1.73 4.81 8.46
C SER A 783 0.77 5.39 7.43
N LYS A 784 -0.52 5.42 7.73
CA LYS A 784 -1.57 5.69 6.74
C LYS A 784 -2.30 6.97 7.12
N LYS A 785 -2.36 7.93 6.19
CA LYS A 785 -3.20 9.13 6.26
C LYS A 785 -4.65 8.79 6.59
N SER A 786 -5.22 7.79 5.93
CA SER A 786 -6.60 7.36 6.16
C SER A 786 -6.89 6.90 7.60
N THR A 787 -5.88 6.41 8.34
CA THR A 787 -6.05 6.05 9.75
C THR A 787 -6.20 7.29 10.62
N PHE A 788 -5.39 8.32 10.35
CA PHE A 788 -5.47 9.60 11.05
C PHE A 788 -6.83 10.27 10.79
N GLU A 789 -7.22 10.43 9.52
CA GLU A 789 -8.45 11.13 9.15
C GLU A 789 -9.71 10.44 9.71
N LYS A 790 -9.82 9.12 9.57
CA LYS A 790 -11.03 8.40 10.01
C LYS A 790 -11.17 8.36 11.54
N PHE A 791 -10.07 8.18 12.27
CA PHE A 791 -10.14 7.81 13.69
C PHE A 791 -9.63 8.88 14.66
N TYR A 792 -8.84 9.85 14.21
CA TYR A 792 -8.14 10.78 15.12
C TYR A 792 -8.26 12.25 14.75
N PHE A 793 -8.50 12.62 13.48
CA PHE A 793 -8.78 14.00 13.12
C PHE A 793 -10.22 14.35 13.50
N ARG A 794 -10.41 15.27 14.44
CA ARG A 794 -11.72 15.69 14.97
C ARG A 794 -11.79 17.20 15.05
N ASN A 795 -13.00 17.74 14.89
CA ASN A 795 -13.25 19.17 15.02
C ASN A 795 -12.93 19.63 16.44
N ILE A 796 -12.26 20.78 16.54
CA ILE A 796 -11.98 21.47 17.79
C ILE A 796 -13.04 22.59 17.88
N PRO A 797 -13.85 22.65 18.96
CA PRO A 797 -14.79 23.74 19.18
C PRO A 797 -14.09 25.09 19.10
N SER A 798 -14.64 26.02 18.33
CA SER A 798 -14.17 27.41 18.26
C SER A 798 -14.40 28.12 19.60
N CYS A 799 -13.38 28.80 20.11
CA CYS A 799 -13.56 29.86 21.10
C CYS A 799 -13.59 31.21 20.38
N GLU A 800 -14.33 32.17 20.95
CA GLU A 800 -14.47 33.53 20.42
C GLU A 800 -13.12 34.18 20.07
N PRO A 801 -13.07 35.05 19.04
CA PRO A 801 -11.86 35.69 18.54
C PRO A 801 -11.47 36.88 19.43
N ASN A 802 -11.24 36.64 20.72
CA ASN A 802 -10.75 37.66 21.65
C ASN A 802 -9.58 37.08 22.46
N PHE A 803 -8.46 36.84 21.80
CA PHE A 803 -7.12 36.91 22.42
C PHE A 803 -6.09 36.88 21.30
N THR A 804 -5.63 38.06 20.90
CA THR A 804 -4.27 38.22 20.38
C THR A 804 -3.31 37.64 21.42
N ASP A 805 -2.45 36.69 21.04
CA ASP A 805 -1.01 36.84 21.21
C ASP A 805 -0.23 35.55 20.92
N ASN A 806 0.77 35.75 20.06
CA ASN A 806 1.87 34.94 19.56
C ASN A 806 2.56 33.91 20.50
N VAL A 807 2.11 33.67 21.73
CA VAL A 807 2.82 32.83 22.71
C VAL A 807 2.34 31.37 22.68
N SER A 808 1.05 31.11 22.48
CA SER A 808 0.46 29.76 22.53
C SER A 808 0.56 29.00 21.19
N GLY A 809 0.32 29.70 20.07
CA GLY A 809 0.42 29.15 18.71
C GLY A 809 1.84 28.77 18.31
N VAL A 810 2.83 29.58 18.71
CA VAL A 810 4.26 29.37 18.46
C VAL A 810 4.80 28.22 19.31
N CYS A 811 4.27 28.00 20.51
CA CYS A 811 4.73 26.97 21.45
C CYS A 811 4.41 25.53 20.99
N PHE A 812 3.19 25.30 20.49
CA PHE A 812 2.78 23.98 20.00
C PHE A 812 3.30 23.67 18.59
N ALA A 813 3.37 24.70 17.75
CA ALA A 813 3.94 24.62 16.41
C ALA A 813 5.46 24.37 16.50
N ASN A 814 6.25 25.21 17.16
CA ASN A 814 7.71 25.08 17.18
C ASN A 814 8.22 23.82 17.90
N ALA A 815 7.51 23.32 18.92
CA ALA A 815 7.86 22.06 19.57
C ALA A 815 7.61 20.81 18.68
N ILE A 816 6.71 20.92 17.68
CA ILE A 816 6.41 19.86 16.72
C ILE A 816 7.10 20.09 15.35
N LEU A 817 7.47 21.34 15.00
CA LEU A 817 7.80 21.76 13.63
C LEU A 817 9.24 22.06 13.24
N SER A 818 10.24 22.12 14.12
CA SER A 818 11.56 22.52 13.63
C SER A 818 12.34 21.36 12.96
N LYS A 819 11.86 20.85 11.83
CA LYS A 819 12.69 20.46 10.69
C LYS A 819 12.14 21.18 9.47
N GLY A 820 12.61 22.41 9.26
CA GLY A 820 12.11 23.23 8.18
C GLY A 820 12.66 24.65 8.10
N THR A 821 13.94 24.86 8.44
CA THR A 821 14.80 25.88 7.82
C THR A 821 16.19 25.28 7.73
#